data_AF-A0A8J4TXJ9-F1
#
_entry.id   AF-A0A8J4TXJ9-F1
#
_cell.length_a   1.000
_cell.length_b   1.000
_cell.length_c   1.000
_cell.angle_alpha   90.00
_cell.angle_beta   90.00
_cell.angle_gamma   90.00
#
_symmetry.space_group_name_H-M   'P 1'
#
loop_
_entity.id
_entity.type
_entity.pdbx_description
1 polymer ?
#
loop_
_entity_poly.entity_id
_entity_poly.type
_entity_poly.pdbx_seq_one_letter_code
_entity_poly.pdbx_strand_id
1 'polypeptide(L)'
;MGMKEKLDVKNERTVQETLDECDDKPETEKYTTDTYPTEIFQAIEELRSCSTLTDVTLSVEDGPTLHAHSLVLAAVSSLIRQMLRQRNAKNEKEIFLSVSPEVSYLGISAVLEFAYSGSIAGLNSTSSAQIQAAALYLGVPIVLELCKEEEEREKTAEKNMRKSIAGEHMQVNLQSIRKLWEERVGCDVELEAEGRIFHAHRVLLSACSDYFRAMFSSGMKETYQSSVSLFLMGAPELEALLHCCYSGELFLDWGCIFELTSTALQFQFQAALSLCLSYLEQQMDAHSCLDVVSFAEAYMLSDLFEIAEDFTLMHFQEVMGTPKFLELPAEKLLDLLRRDALCVPSELAAFRAVVAWIEADPTQRLSQAQEVMRGVRFPLMTFREFREVRAVNLQMECSGDADVNLYHTALKEFGFGDTSPVVQHRIRYPRDVLVVVGGDQVNPDEGQRLPSKQLWFANSLRSGTGMVKDMDWRILSEMPEQARFRHGIGVLDKKLYVAGGCYYYSKADTMKSAYRYDPLNNSWERLSDMQEHRSNFTMVVRGGILYAIGGDRDISSNLDSVEKYSVETNTWSFTHPLDQPLSGHAAIVFGEEVFISGGFNLKYQCLVSTFLYHPEQGTTYLADMAHDRAQHCMEILAKRFYVAGGVSNLREFYTDQLSCESYDPISDTWTAFRPLPLCHVGAASAVLEGKLYLLGGYSQEDYSEARLVHRYDPGTQRWENVGKMAGPVTDIRACLLHLPDHMRQKD
;
A
#
# COMPACT_ATOMS: atom_id res chain seq x y z
N MET A 1 66.96 26.84 -32.14
CA MET A 1 67.72 25.62 -32.51
C MET A 1 66.85 24.40 -32.20
N GLY A 2 66.56 23.58 -33.21
CA GLY A 2 66.03 22.20 -33.10
C GLY A 2 64.51 22.06 -32.86
N MET A 3 63.67 22.01 -33.89
CA MET A 3 63.17 20.79 -34.56
C MET A 3 62.31 19.85 -33.67
N LYS A 4 60.98 19.83 -33.86
CA LYS A 4 60.29 18.95 -34.83
C LYS A 4 58.76 19.08 -34.74
N GLU A 5 58.17 19.55 -35.85
CA GLU A 5 56.82 19.20 -36.31
C GLU A 5 56.75 17.69 -36.66
N LYS A 6 55.57 17.08 -36.54
CA LYS A 6 54.76 16.67 -37.71
C LYS A 6 53.40 16.08 -37.29
N LEU A 7 52.33 16.73 -37.79
CA LEU A 7 51.15 16.22 -38.52
C LEU A 7 50.41 14.97 -37.94
N ASP A 8 49.08 14.86 -37.87
CA ASP A 8 48.04 15.53 -38.66
C ASP A 8 46.61 15.17 -38.18
N VAL A 9 45.73 16.17 -38.27
CA VAL A 9 44.42 16.14 -38.95
C VAL A 9 43.36 15.12 -38.51
N LYS A 10 42.36 15.63 -37.75
CA LYS A 10 40.93 15.66 -38.14
C LYS A 10 40.12 16.28 -37.00
N ASN A 11 39.80 17.57 -37.11
CA ASN A 11 38.77 18.18 -36.28
C ASN A 11 38.09 19.27 -37.10
N GLU A 12 37.10 18.87 -37.90
CA GLU A 12 36.14 19.76 -38.58
C GLU A 12 35.07 18.88 -39.25
N ARG A 13 34.17 18.32 -38.43
CA ARG A 13 32.83 17.81 -38.78
C ARG A 13 32.21 17.08 -37.58
N THR A 14 31.64 17.85 -36.64
CA THR A 14 30.42 17.55 -35.86
C THR A 14 30.23 18.64 -34.80
N VAL A 15 29.50 19.69 -35.14
CA VAL A 15 28.91 20.64 -34.17
C VAL A 15 27.40 20.73 -34.44
N GLN A 16 26.78 19.62 -34.82
CA GLN A 16 25.35 19.55 -35.08
C GLN A 16 24.75 18.18 -34.71
N GLU A 17 25.32 17.49 -33.71
CA GLU A 17 24.80 16.23 -33.16
C GLU A 17 25.20 16.12 -31.68
N THR A 18 24.66 16.99 -30.81
CA THR A 18 24.67 16.82 -29.33
C THR A 18 23.55 17.65 -28.69
N LEU A 19 22.32 17.55 -29.22
CA LEU A 19 21.11 18.13 -28.61
C LEU A 19 19.90 17.18 -28.67
N ASP A 20 20.12 15.88 -28.86
CA ASP A 20 19.08 14.86 -28.79
C ASP A 20 19.59 13.72 -27.90
N GLU A 21 19.50 13.86 -26.58
CA GLU A 21 19.53 12.76 -25.60
C GLU A 21 19.26 13.33 -24.20
N CYS A 22 17.99 13.64 -23.94
CA CYS A 22 17.31 13.66 -22.63
C CYS A 22 15.83 13.94 -22.91
N ASP A 23 15.18 13.02 -23.63
CA ASP A 23 13.73 12.95 -23.72
C ASP A 23 13.30 11.80 -22.80
N ASP A 24 13.51 11.97 -21.48
CA ASP A 24 12.83 11.17 -20.45
C ASP A 24 11.35 11.59 -20.50
N LYS A 25 10.62 11.05 -21.48
CA LYS A 25 9.17 11.09 -21.41
C LYS A 25 8.77 10.22 -20.23
N PRO A 26 7.96 10.73 -19.27
CA PRO A 26 7.46 9.91 -18.19
C PRO A 26 6.77 8.68 -18.79
N GLU A 27 7.23 7.48 -18.43
CA GLU A 27 6.64 6.24 -18.90
C GLU A 27 5.19 6.17 -18.39
N THR A 28 4.25 6.02 -19.31
CA THR A 28 2.83 5.89 -18.99
C THR A 28 2.62 4.55 -18.28
N GLU A 29 2.18 4.58 -17.03
CA GLU A 29 1.97 3.38 -16.23
C GLU A 29 0.56 2.83 -16.44
N LYS A 30 0.43 1.50 -16.51
CA LYS A 30 -0.85 0.82 -16.69
C LYS A 30 -1.47 0.48 -15.32
N TYR A 31 -2.68 0.97 -15.07
CA TYR A 31 -3.47 0.70 -13.87
C TYR A 31 -4.72 -0.10 -14.21
N THR A 32 -5.00 -1.15 -13.42
CA THR A 32 -6.14 -2.05 -13.61
C THR A 32 -6.65 -2.59 -12.28
N THR A 33 -7.93 -2.98 -12.22
CA THR A 33 -8.51 -3.68 -11.07
C THR A 33 -8.97 -5.07 -11.47
N ASP A 34 -8.52 -6.12 -10.77
CA ASP A 34 -8.90 -7.51 -11.07
C ASP A 34 -10.42 -7.78 -10.91
N THR A 35 -11.11 -6.96 -10.12
CA THR A 35 -12.56 -7.04 -9.90
C THR A 35 -13.39 -6.37 -10.98
N TYR A 36 -12.78 -5.55 -11.86
CA TYR A 36 -13.50 -4.75 -12.85
C TYR A 36 -14.47 -5.57 -13.72
N PRO A 37 -14.11 -6.75 -14.27
CA PRO A 37 -15.03 -7.54 -15.06
C PRO A 37 -16.28 -7.94 -14.27
N THR A 38 -16.11 -8.26 -12.99
CA THR A 38 -17.25 -8.66 -12.14
C THR A 38 -18.16 -7.46 -11.87
N GLU A 39 -17.59 -6.30 -11.56
CA GLU A 39 -18.32 -5.06 -11.27
C GLU A 39 -19.11 -4.56 -12.49
N ILE A 40 -18.49 -4.55 -13.68
CA ILE A 40 -19.17 -4.05 -14.88
C ILE A 40 -20.31 -4.96 -15.31
N PHE A 41 -20.14 -6.29 -15.22
CA PHE A 41 -21.21 -7.23 -15.56
C PHE A 41 -22.36 -7.17 -14.55
N GLN A 42 -22.07 -6.91 -13.27
CA GLN A 42 -23.10 -6.64 -12.27
C GLN A 42 -23.93 -5.39 -12.63
N ALA A 43 -23.28 -4.29 -13.01
CA ALA A 43 -23.98 -3.06 -13.42
C ALA A 43 -24.83 -3.27 -14.69
N ILE A 44 -24.33 -4.01 -15.68
CA ILE A 44 -25.08 -4.34 -16.90
C ILE A 44 -26.28 -5.27 -16.60
N GLU A 45 -26.13 -6.21 -15.66
CA GLU A 45 -27.23 -7.06 -15.20
C GLU A 45 -28.31 -6.26 -14.48
N GLU A 46 -27.93 -5.26 -13.67
CA GLU A 46 -28.88 -4.33 -13.04
C GLU A 46 -29.71 -3.57 -14.09
N LEU A 47 -29.06 -3.05 -15.15
CA LEU A 47 -29.77 -2.43 -16.27
C LEU A 47 -30.76 -3.40 -16.93
N ARG A 48 -30.37 -4.67 -17.12
CA ARG A 48 -31.23 -5.71 -17.72
C ARG A 48 -32.43 -6.01 -16.83
N SER A 49 -32.22 -6.14 -15.52
CA SER A 49 -33.30 -6.41 -14.55
C SER A 49 -34.38 -5.32 -14.56
N CYS A 50 -34.00 -4.09 -14.89
CA CYS A 50 -34.89 -2.94 -15.05
C CYS A 50 -35.47 -2.79 -16.47
N SER A 51 -35.11 -3.69 -17.40
CA SER A 51 -35.43 -3.58 -18.84
C SER A 51 -34.96 -2.25 -19.47
N THR A 52 -33.86 -1.70 -18.95
CA THR A 52 -33.27 -0.44 -19.43
C THR A 52 -32.29 -0.73 -20.55
N LEU A 53 -32.43 -0.08 -21.70
CA LEU A 53 -31.56 -0.23 -22.89
C LEU A 53 -31.49 -1.66 -23.47
N THR A 54 -32.38 -2.57 -23.08
CA THR A 54 -32.49 -3.90 -23.70
C THR A 54 -33.05 -3.78 -25.11
N ASP A 55 -32.36 -4.35 -26.08
CA ASP A 55 -32.72 -4.28 -27.51
C ASP A 55 -32.87 -5.67 -28.16
N VAL A 56 -32.83 -6.74 -27.36
CA VAL A 56 -33.17 -8.10 -27.76
C VAL A 56 -34.38 -8.57 -26.98
N THR A 57 -35.39 -9.08 -27.69
CA THR A 57 -36.57 -9.73 -27.13
C THR A 57 -36.61 -11.18 -27.59
N LEU A 58 -36.46 -12.11 -26.65
CA LEU A 58 -36.51 -13.55 -26.89
C LEU A 58 -37.90 -14.07 -26.48
N SER A 59 -38.66 -14.56 -27.45
CA SER A 59 -39.97 -15.19 -27.23
C SER A 59 -39.81 -16.71 -27.28
N VAL A 60 -40.17 -17.38 -26.18
CA VAL A 60 -40.13 -18.85 -26.03
C VAL A 60 -41.56 -19.34 -25.86
N GLU A 61 -41.97 -20.39 -26.57
CA GLU A 61 -43.37 -20.87 -26.55
C GLU A 61 -43.86 -21.27 -25.14
N ASP A 62 -42.95 -21.81 -24.30
CA ASP A 62 -43.28 -22.37 -22.98
C ASP A 62 -42.89 -21.47 -21.78
N GLY A 63 -42.65 -20.16 -21.98
CA GLY A 63 -42.17 -19.29 -20.90
C GLY A 63 -42.41 -17.79 -21.09
N PRO A 64 -42.07 -16.96 -20.09
CA PRO A 64 -42.15 -15.51 -20.23
C PRO A 64 -41.13 -15.00 -21.26
N THR A 65 -41.46 -13.88 -21.89
CA THR A 65 -40.56 -13.15 -22.77
C THR A 65 -39.33 -12.67 -22.00
N LEU A 66 -38.14 -12.89 -22.55
CA LEU A 66 -36.87 -12.49 -21.95
C LEU A 66 -36.30 -11.28 -22.71
N HIS A 67 -35.86 -10.28 -21.95
CA HIS A 67 -35.17 -9.11 -22.48
C HIS A 67 -33.68 -9.18 -22.19
N ALA A 68 -32.87 -8.78 -23.16
CA ALA A 68 -31.42 -8.79 -23.07
C ALA A 68 -30.80 -7.67 -23.89
N HIS A 69 -29.51 -7.42 -23.61
CA HIS A 69 -28.69 -6.50 -24.40
C HIS A 69 -27.99 -7.29 -25.51
N SER A 70 -28.15 -6.85 -26.76
CA SER A 70 -27.54 -7.50 -27.92
C SER A 70 -26.03 -7.57 -27.81
N LEU A 71 -25.40 -6.54 -27.21
CA LEU A 71 -23.97 -6.48 -26.98
C LEU A 71 -23.47 -7.65 -26.13
N VAL A 72 -24.10 -7.86 -24.99
CA VAL A 72 -23.74 -8.90 -24.01
C VAL A 72 -23.98 -10.28 -24.62
N LEU A 73 -25.12 -10.48 -25.28
CA LEU A 73 -25.40 -11.73 -25.98
C LEU A 73 -24.42 -11.97 -27.14
N ALA A 74 -24.08 -10.97 -27.95
CA ALA A 74 -23.14 -11.11 -29.06
C ALA A 74 -21.70 -11.41 -28.61
N ALA A 75 -21.35 -11.08 -27.36
CA ALA A 75 -20.08 -11.46 -26.77
C ALA A 75 -19.94 -12.99 -26.70
N VAL A 76 -21.03 -13.70 -26.40
CA VAL A 76 -21.05 -15.17 -26.23
C VAL A 76 -21.69 -15.93 -27.40
N SER A 77 -22.61 -15.31 -28.15
CA SER A 77 -23.43 -15.91 -29.20
C SER A 77 -22.96 -15.51 -30.60
N SER A 78 -22.58 -16.50 -31.40
CA SER A 78 -22.26 -16.31 -32.82
C SER A 78 -23.48 -15.88 -33.65
N LEU A 79 -24.68 -16.38 -33.32
CA LEU A 79 -25.93 -16.01 -34.00
C LEU A 79 -26.24 -14.53 -33.82
N ILE A 80 -26.29 -14.05 -32.57
CA ILE A 80 -26.61 -12.63 -32.27
C ILE A 80 -25.53 -11.71 -32.84
N ARG A 81 -24.26 -12.12 -32.79
CA ARG A 81 -23.15 -11.39 -33.43
C ARG A 81 -23.35 -11.23 -34.93
N GLN A 82 -23.78 -12.28 -35.63
CA GLN A 82 -24.09 -12.21 -37.06
C GLN A 82 -25.29 -11.30 -37.34
N MET A 83 -26.33 -11.37 -36.51
CA MET A 83 -27.50 -10.49 -36.62
C MET A 83 -27.12 -9.01 -36.45
N LEU A 84 -26.29 -8.67 -35.46
CA LEU A 84 -25.78 -7.29 -35.28
C LEU A 84 -24.98 -6.78 -36.48
N ARG A 85 -24.12 -7.61 -37.07
CA ARG A 85 -23.38 -7.24 -38.29
C ARG A 85 -24.30 -6.95 -39.49
N GLN A 86 -25.40 -7.69 -39.60
CA GLN A 86 -26.39 -7.48 -40.67
C GLN A 86 -27.32 -6.29 -40.40
N ARG A 87 -27.56 -5.95 -39.13
CA ARG A 87 -28.43 -4.84 -38.70
C ARG A 87 -27.94 -3.48 -39.18
N ASN A 88 -26.63 -3.26 -39.21
CA ASN A 88 -26.02 -2.05 -39.76
C ASN A 88 -26.43 -1.76 -41.22
N ALA A 89 -26.97 -2.75 -41.96
CA ALA A 89 -27.47 -2.57 -43.33
C ALA A 89 -29.00 -2.33 -43.44
N LYS A 90 -29.78 -2.58 -42.37
CA LYS A 90 -31.26 -2.63 -42.42
C LYS A 90 -31.99 -1.60 -41.56
N ASN A 91 -31.29 -0.82 -40.72
CA ASN A 91 -31.86 0.25 -39.88
C ASN A 91 -32.94 -0.20 -38.86
N GLU A 92 -33.00 -1.48 -38.50
CA GLU A 92 -33.87 -2.00 -37.44
C GLU A 92 -33.33 -1.62 -36.06
N LYS A 93 -34.22 -1.28 -35.10
CA LYS A 93 -33.86 -0.82 -33.75
C LYS A 93 -33.89 -1.91 -32.66
N GLU A 94 -34.55 -3.03 -32.90
CA GLU A 94 -34.70 -4.11 -31.93
C GLU A 94 -34.58 -5.47 -32.63
N ILE A 95 -34.00 -6.45 -31.94
CA ILE A 95 -33.89 -7.82 -32.39
C ILE A 95 -34.99 -8.64 -31.74
N PHE A 96 -35.94 -9.11 -32.55
CA PHE A 96 -36.97 -10.05 -32.11
C PHE A 96 -36.58 -11.47 -32.55
N LEU A 97 -36.41 -12.37 -31.59
CA LEU A 97 -36.11 -13.77 -31.85
C LEU A 97 -37.25 -14.64 -31.32
N SER A 98 -37.93 -15.35 -32.22
CA SER A 98 -38.85 -16.43 -31.85
C SER A 98 -38.05 -17.73 -31.81
N VAL A 99 -37.87 -18.22 -30.58
CA VAL A 99 -37.05 -19.40 -30.29
C VAL A 99 -37.78 -20.65 -30.79
N SER A 100 -37.02 -21.62 -31.33
CA SER A 100 -37.57 -22.89 -31.82
C SER A 100 -38.36 -23.63 -30.71
N PRO A 101 -39.46 -24.34 -31.04
CA PRO A 101 -40.21 -25.17 -30.07
C PRO A 101 -39.35 -26.22 -29.34
N GLU A 102 -38.20 -26.57 -29.92
CA GLU A 102 -37.27 -27.57 -29.37
C GLU A 102 -36.38 -27.01 -28.24
N VAL A 103 -36.39 -25.70 -28.01
CA VAL A 103 -35.51 -25.02 -27.05
C VAL A 103 -36.32 -24.48 -25.88
N SER A 104 -36.03 -25.01 -24.69
CA SER A 104 -36.76 -24.65 -23.47
C SER A 104 -36.39 -23.26 -22.92
N TYR A 105 -37.33 -22.68 -22.16
CA TYR A 105 -37.10 -21.45 -21.40
C TYR A 105 -35.90 -21.56 -20.45
N LEU A 106 -35.76 -22.70 -19.75
CA LEU A 106 -34.67 -22.95 -18.81
C LEU A 106 -33.30 -22.87 -19.51
N GLY A 107 -33.18 -23.44 -20.70
CA GLY A 107 -31.95 -23.40 -21.48
C GLY A 107 -31.56 -21.97 -21.89
N ILE A 108 -32.50 -21.17 -22.38
CA ILE A 108 -32.24 -19.77 -22.78
C ILE A 108 -31.91 -18.92 -21.56
N SER A 109 -32.63 -19.11 -20.45
CA SER A 109 -32.35 -18.42 -19.18
C SER A 109 -30.94 -18.73 -18.66
N ALA A 110 -30.47 -19.97 -18.77
CA ALA A 110 -29.12 -20.37 -18.36
C ALA A 110 -28.03 -19.76 -19.26
N VAL A 111 -28.26 -19.67 -20.57
CA VAL A 111 -27.32 -18.99 -21.49
C VAL A 111 -27.24 -17.50 -21.18
N LEU A 112 -28.37 -16.87 -20.85
CA LEU A 112 -28.38 -15.48 -20.38
C LEU A 112 -27.64 -15.33 -19.05
N GLU A 113 -27.92 -16.19 -18.06
CA GLU A 113 -27.21 -16.20 -16.78
C GLU A 113 -25.69 -16.28 -16.98
N PHE A 114 -25.21 -17.15 -17.88
CA PHE A 114 -23.81 -17.24 -18.23
C PHE A 114 -23.25 -15.96 -18.87
N ALA A 115 -24.00 -15.35 -19.79
CA ALA A 115 -23.57 -14.14 -20.47
C ALA A 115 -23.32 -12.97 -19.50
N TYR A 116 -24.10 -12.88 -18.41
CA TYR A 116 -24.03 -11.80 -17.42
C TYR A 116 -23.25 -12.15 -16.15
N SER A 117 -23.07 -13.43 -15.80
CA SER A 117 -22.39 -13.82 -14.55
C SER A 117 -21.14 -14.67 -14.74
N GLY A 118 -20.86 -15.11 -15.97
CA GLY A 118 -19.81 -16.10 -16.26
C GLY A 118 -20.07 -17.48 -15.65
N SER A 119 -21.26 -17.73 -15.09
CA SER A 119 -21.59 -18.98 -14.40
C SER A 119 -23.03 -19.43 -14.68
N ILE A 120 -23.33 -20.70 -14.39
CA ILE A 120 -24.67 -21.27 -14.52
C ILE A 120 -24.96 -22.02 -13.22
N ALA A 121 -25.75 -21.43 -12.32
CA ALA A 121 -26.04 -22.03 -11.02
C ALA A 121 -26.84 -23.33 -11.13
N GLY A 122 -27.70 -23.43 -12.15
CA GLY A 122 -28.61 -24.55 -12.38
C GLY A 122 -28.05 -25.71 -13.20
N LEU A 123 -26.76 -25.72 -13.55
CA LEU A 123 -26.18 -26.77 -14.40
C LEU A 123 -26.04 -28.10 -13.62
N ASN A 124 -26.76 -29.12 -14.05
CA ASN A 124 -26.74 -30.49 -13.53
C ASN A 124 -27.19 -31.49 -14.61
N SER A 125 -27.13 -32.79 -14.32
CA SER A 125 -27.53 -33.85 -15.28
C SER A 125 -28.95 -33.75 -15.82
N THR A 126 -29.89 -33.18 -15.05
CA THR A 126 -31.29 -33.03 -15.48
C THR A 126 -31.52 -31.81 -16.38
N SER A 127 -30.72 -30.75 -16.21
CA SER A 127 -30.81 -29.50 -16.99
C SER A 127 -29.85 -29.45 -18.18
N SER A 128 -28.78 -30.25 -18.20
CA SER A 128 -27.72 -30.23 -19.23
C SER A 128 -28.27 -30.28 -20.66
N ALA A 129 -29.16 -31.23 -20.97
CA ALA A 129 -29.71 -31.39 -22.32
C ALA A 129 -30.49 -30.15 -22.80
N GLN A 130 -31.24 -29.51 -21.89
CA GLN A 130 -32.01 -28.29 -22.17
C GLN A 130 -31.08 -27.09 -22.43
N ILE A 131 -30.00 -26.97 -21.65
CA ILE A 131 -28.99 -25.92 -21.78
C ILE A 131 -28.18 -26.12 -23.07
N GLN A 132 -27.78 -27.35 -23.38
CA GLN A 132 -27.07 -27.69 -24.63
C GLN A 132 -27.90 -27.34 -25.88
N ALA A 133 -29.19 -27.65 -25.88
CA ALA A 133 -30.08 -27.29 -27.00
C ALA A 133 -30.14 -25.78 -27.22
N ALA A 134 -30.27 -24.99 -26.14
CA ALA A 134 -30.25 -23.52 -26.21
C ALA A 134 -28.90 -22.96 -26.66
N ALA A 135 -27.79 -23.51 -26.15
CA ALA A 135 -26.44 -23.11 -26.51
C ALA A 135 -26.10 -23.45 -27.98
N LEU A 136 -26.56 -24.59 -28.50
CA LEU A 136 -26.44 -24.92 -29.93
C LEU A 136 -27.25 -23.95 -30.79
N TYR A 137 -28.48 -23.65 -30.39
CA TYR A 137 -29.37 -22.75 -31.12
C TYR A 137 -28.82 -21.31 -31.18
N LEU A 138 -28.36 -20.77 -30.05
CA LEU A 138 -27.73 -19.45 -29.99
C LEU A 138 -26.26 -19.45 -30.46
N GLY A 139 -25.66 -20.62 -30.67
CA GLY A 139 -24.25 -20.77 -31.06
C GLY A 139 -23.29 -20.22 -30.02
N VAL A 140 -23.40 -20.70 -28.77
CA VAL A 140 -22.59 -20.33 -27.60
C VAL A 140 -21.65 -21.50 -27.22
N PRO A 141 -20.40 -21.52 -27.71
CA PRO A 141 -19.53 -22.69 -27.59
C PRO A 141 -19.06 -22.97 -26.15
N ILE A 142 -18.78 -21.94 -25.35
CA ILE A 142 -18.27 -22.11 -23.98
C ILE A 142 -19.31 -22.81 -23.09
N VAL A 143 -20.59 -22.49 -23.25
CA VAL A 143 -21.68 -23.18 -22.51
C VAL A 143 -21.76 -24.67 -22.90
N LEU A 144 -21.48 -25.02 -24.17
CA LEU A 144 -21.43 -26.42 -24.61
C LEU A 144 -20.25 -27.17 -23.99
N GLU A 145 -19.11 -26.50 -23.81
CA GLU A 145 -17.95 -27.06 -23.11
C GLU A 145 -18.26 -27.30 -21.63
N LEU A 146 -18.85 -26.31 -20.94
CA LEU A 146 -19.28 -26.45 -19.55
C LEU A 146 -20.27 -27.61 -19.34
N CYS A 147 -21.20 -27.81 -20.26
CA CYS A 147 -22.14 -28.94 -20.18
C CYS A 147 -21.42 -30.30 -20.33
N LYS A 148 -20.38 -30.39 -21.17
CA LYS A 148 -19.59 -31.62 -21.33
C LYS A 148 -18.73 -31.92 -20.10
N GLU A 149 -18.10 -30.89 -19.53
CA GLU A 149 -17.29 -31.03 -18.32
C GLU A 149 -18.11 -31.53 -17.12
N GLU A 150 -19.35 -31.05 -16.98
CA GLU A 150 -20.27 -31.51 -15.92
C GLU A 150 -20.67 -32.99 -16.11
N GLU A 151 -20.91 -33.43 -17.35
CA GLU A 151 -21.19 -34.84 -17.68
C GLU A 151 -20.00 -35.77 -17.44
N GLU A 152 -18.77 -35.26 -17.53
CA GLU A 152 -17.55 -36.00 -17.20
C GLU A 152 -17.28 -36.04 -15.69
N ARG A 153 -17.54 -34.95 -14.96
CA ARG A 153 -17.44 -34.89 -13.50
C ARG A 153 -18.39 -35.82 -12.78
N GLU A 154 -19.61 -36.03 -13.26
CA GLU A 154 -20.49 -37.03 -12.63
C GLU A 154 -19.95 -38.47 -12.76
N LYS A 155 -19.04 -38.73 -13.70
CA LYS A 155 -18.40 -40.05 -13.89
C LYS A 155 -17.16 -40.25 -13.02
N THR A 156 -16.52 -39.18 -12.55
CA THR A 156 -15.33 -39.20 -11.69
C THR A 156 -15.67 -38.71 -10.29
N ALA A 157 -15.49 -39.55 -9.26
CA ALA A 157 -15.88 -39.24 -7.87
C ALA A 157 -15.00 -38.17 -7.16
N GLU A 158 -14.58 -37.12 -7.87
CA GLU A 158 -13.81 -36.00 -7.34
C GLU A 158 -14.73 -34.83 -7.00
N LYS A 159 -15.23 -34.81 -5.75
CA LYS A 159 -15.77 -33.59 -5.14
C LYS A 159 -14.61 -32.86 -4.47
N ASN A 160 -14.03 -31.86 -5.15
CA ASN A 160 -13.50 -30.67 -4.49
C ASN A 160 -13.11 -29.55 -5.48
N MET A 161 -13.40 -28.31 -5.04
CA MET A 161 -12.87 -27.01 -5.50
C MET A 161 -13.49 -26.37 -6.75
N ARG A 162 -14.74 -25.87 -6.63
CA ARG A 162 -15.16 -24.68 -7.39
C ARG A 162 -14.45 -23.45 -6.79
N LYS A 163 -13.20 -23.17 -7.19
CA LYS A 163 -12.57 -21.85 -6.98
C LYS A 163 -12.55 -21.10 -8.33
N SER A 164 -13.15 -19.91 -8.34
CA SER A 164 -12.92 -18.76 -9.23
C SER A 164 -12.96 -18.86 -10.78
N ILE A 165 -13.64 -19.84 -11.39
CA ILE A 165 -13.76 -19.89 -12.88
C ILE A 165 -14.68 -18.79 -13.45
N ALA A 166 -15.70 -18.34 -12.70
CA ALA A 166 -16.67 -17.35 -13.19
C ALA A 166 -16.03 -16.00 -13.55
N GLY A 167 -15.03 -15.56 -12.77
CA GLY A 167 -14.27 -14.33 -13.05
C GLY A 167 -13.49 -14.41 -14.35
N GLU A 168 -12.89 -15.56 -14.65
CA GLU A 168 -12.18 -15.80 -15.91
C GLU A 168 -13.13 -15.75 -17.12
N HIS A 169 -14.31 -16.36 -17.00
CA HIS A 169 -15.33 -16.28 -18.06
C HIS A 169 -15.85 -14.86 -18.26
N MET A 170 -16.08 -14.09 -17.20
CA MET A 170 -16.44 -12.66 -17.32
C MET A 170 -15.34 -11.86 -18.01
N GLN A 171 -14.06 -12.13 -17.72
CA GLN A 171 -12.94 -11.50 -18.41
C GLN A 171 -12.93 -11.82 -19.92
N VAL A 172 -13.19 -13.08 -20.30
CA VAL A 172 -13.30 -13.50 -21.71
C VAL A 172 -14.50 -12.83 -22.41
N ASN A 173 -15.63 -12.70 -21.71
CA ASN A 173 -16.81 -12.02 -22.24
C ASN A 173 -16.53 -10.53 -22.46
N LEU A 174 -15.85 -9.86 -21.52
CA LEU A 174 -15.46 -8.45 -21.64
C LEU A 174 -14.49 -8.24 -22.82
N GLN A 175 -13.49 -9.11 -22.99
CA GLN A 175 -12.59 -9.08 -24.16
C GLN A 175 -13.35 -9.24 -25.48
N SER A 176 -14.39 -10.08 -25.49
CA SER A 176 -15.26 -10.24 -26.66
C SER A 176 -16.08 -8.97 -26.95
N ILE A 177 -16.59 -8.28 -25.92
CA ILE A 177 -17.26 -6.98 -26.05
C ILE A 177 -16.30 -5.92 -26.59
N ARG A 178 -15.06 -5.86 -26.08
CA ARG A 178 -14.01 -4.96 -26.57
C ARG A 178 -13.74 -5.17 -28.06
N LYS A 179 -13.64 -6.42 -28.50
CA LYS A 179 -13.45 -6.74 -29.92
C LYS A 179 -14.63 -6.25 -30.78
N LEU A 180 -15.87 -6.38 -30.30
CA LEU A 180 -17.04 -5.84 -31.00
C LEU A 180 -16.96 -4.32 -31.15
N TRP A 181 -16.48 -3.62 -30.13
CA TRP A 181 -16.26 -2.17 -30.17
C TRP A 181 -15.17 -1.75 -31.16
N GLU A 182 -14.02 -2.42 -31.15
CA GLU A 182 -12.92 -2.18 -32.10
C GLU A 182 -13.36 -2.40 -33.56
N GLU A 183 -14.23 -3.39 -33.80
CA GLU A 183 -14.85 -3.68 -35.10
C GLU A 183 -16.08 -2.79 -35.42
N ARG A 184 -16.50 -1.91 -34.50
CA ARG A 184 -17.71 -1.06 -34.57
C ARG A 184 -19.01 -1.85 -34.80
N VAL A 185 -19.09 -3.05 -34.25
CA VAL A 185 -20.26 -3.93 -34.35
C VAL A 185 -21.23 -3.61 -33.22
N GLY A 186 -22.41 -3.09 -33.56
CA GLY A 186 -23.47 -2.84 -32.58
C GLY A 186 -23.38 -1.50 -31.85
N CYS A 187 -22.41 -0.63 -32.17
CA CYS A 187 -22.35 0.73 -31.63
C CYS A 187 -23.62 1.49 -32.00
N ASP A 188 -24.32 2.00 -31.00
CA ASP A 188 -25.66 2.61 -31.10
C ASP A 188 -25.66 4.10 -30.71
N VAL A 189 -24.46 4.67 -30.46
CA VAL A 189 -24.26 6.10 -30.24
C VAL A 189 -22.88 6.55 -30.76
N GLU A 190 -22.86 7.73 -31.37
CA GLU A 190 -21.66 8.51 -31.68
C GLU A 190 -21.52 9.65 -30.67
N LEU A 191 -20.34 9.75 -30.03
CA LEU A 191 -19.99 10.85 -29.14
C LEU A 191 -19.04 11.78 -29.87
N GLU A 192 -19.37 13.06 -29.95
CA GLU A 192 -18.51 14.08 -30.54
C GLU A 192 -17.86 14.91 -29.42
N ALA A 193 -16.53 14.90 -29.35
CA ALA A 193 -15.73 15.70 -28.42
C ALA A 193 -14.59 16.37 -29.19
N GLU A 194 -14.47 17.70 -29.07
CA GLU A 194 -13.47 18.52 -29.79
C GLU A 194 -13.40 18.25 -31.31
N GLY A 195 -14.54 17.97 -31.93
CA GLY A 195 -14.64 17.66 -33.37
C GLY A 195 -14.14 16.26 -33.76
N ARG A 196 -13.75 15.42 -32.80
CA ARG A 196 -13.51 13.98 -33.01
C ARG A 196 -14.77 13.17 -32.68
N ILE A 197 -15.01 12.10 -33.45
CA ILE A 197 -16.19 11.24 -33.31
C ILE A 197 -15.77 9.88 -32.78
N PHE A 198 -16.34 9.48 -31.64
CA PHE A 198 -16.13 8.21 -30.98
C PHE A 198 -17.39 7.36 -31.06
N HIS A 199 -17.25 6.07 -31.37
CA HIS A 199 -18.38 5.15 -31.45
C HIS A 199 -18.43 4.33 -30.17
N ALA A 200 -19.61 4.16 -29.58
CA ALA A 200 -19.77 3.43 -28.33
C ALA A 200 -21.11 2.70 -28.25
N HIS A 201 -21.25 1.91 -27.19
CA HIS A 201 -22.48 1.22 -26.84
C HIS A 201 -23.13 1.91 -25.63
N ARG A 202 -24.38 2.33 -25.75
CA ARG A 202 -25.16 3.00 -24.70
C ARG A 202 -25.24 2.17 -23.42
N VAL A 203 -25.43 0.85 -23.55
CA VAL A 203 -25.49 -0.06 -22.41
C VAL A 203 -24.19 -0.03 -21.60
N LEU A 204 -23.03 -0.08 -22.26
CA LEU A 204 -21.75 -0.13 -21.56
C LEU A 204 -21.43 1.23 -20.93
N LEU A 205 -21.65 2.33 -21.67
CA LEU A 205 -21.50 3.68 -21.12
C LEU A 205 -22.40 3.91 -19.89
N SER A 206 -23.65 3.42 -19.94
CA SER A 206 -24.59 3.55 -18.81
C SER A 206 -24.24 2.65 -17.63
N ALA A 207 -23.50 1.57 -17.86
CA ALA A 207 -23.00 0.71 -16.80
C ALA A 207 -21.72 1.29 -16.16
N CYS A 208 -20.87 1.98 -16.94
CA CYS A 208 -19.65 2.61 -16.47
C CYS A 208 -19.83 4.02 -15.87
N SER A 209 -20.90 4.73 -16.25
CA SER A 209 -21.12 6.13 -15.89
C SER A 209 -22.59 6.44 -15.61
N ASP A 210 -22.84 6.96 -14.41
CA ASP A 210 -24.19 7.40 -14.00
C ASP A 210 -24.67 8.62 -14.79
N TYR A 211 -23.75 9.47 -15.27
CA TYR A 211 -24.07 10.57 -16.17
C TYR A 211 -24.67 10.06 -17.50
N PHE A 212 -23.99 9.09 -18.15
CA PHE A 212 -24.49 8.50 -19.39
C PHE A 212 -25.73 7.65 -19.15
N ARG A 213 -25.81 6.97 -18.01
CA ARG A 213 -27.01 6.25 -17.57
C ARG A 213 -28.21 7.19 -17.53
N ALA A 214 -28.08 8.33 -16.84
CA ALA A 214 -29.13 9.34 -16.78
C ALA A 214 -29.48 9.89 -18.17
N MET A 215 -28.48 10.24 -18.98
CA MET A 215 -28.64 10.73 -20.35
C MET A 215 -29.46 9.78 -21.24
N PHE A 216 -29.19 8.49 -21.16
CA PHE A 216 -29.78 7.50 -22.06
C PHE A 216 -31.07 6.85 -21.52
N SER A 217 -31.37 6.98 -20.22
CA SER A 217 -32.57 6.37 -19.62
C SER A 217 -33.63 7.35 -19.12
N SER A 218 -33.34 8.65 -19.00
CA SER A 218 -34.27 9.64 -18.39
C SER A 218 -35.20 10.33 -19.40
N GLY A 219 -35.27 9.87 -20.64
CA GLY A 219 -36.12 10.46 -21.68
C GLY A 219 -35.64 11.82 -22.19
N MET A 220 -34.34 12.13 -22.04
CA MET A 220 -33.71 13.31 -22.63
C MET A 220 -33.66 13.19 -24.17
N LYS A 221 -33.30 14.28 -24.86
CA LYS A 221 -33.24 14.29 -26.34
C LYS A 221 -32.22 13.26 -26.84
N GLU A 222 -31.11 13.16 -26.12
CA GLU A 222 -29.94 12.29 -26.31
C GLU A 222 -30.31 10.81 -26.20
N THR A 223 -31.43 10.47 -25.56
CA THR A 223 -31.98 9.11 -25.53
C THR A 223 -32.25 8.58 -26.95
N TYR A 224 -32.64 9.45 -27.89
CA TYR A 224 -33.02 9.05 -29.25
C TYR A 224 -32.04 9.49 -30.34
N GLN A 225 -31.06 10.34 -30.02
CA GLN A 225 -30.09 10.85 -30.99
C GLN A 225 -29.03 9.81 -31.32
N SER A 226 -28.68 9.65 -32.60
CA SER A 226 -27.56 8.80 -33.00
C SER A 226 -26.21 9.43 -32.70
N SER A 227 -26.15 10.75 -32.56
CA SER A 227 -24.93 11.52 -32.29
C SER A 227 -25.17 12.54 -31.18
N VAL A 228 -24.26 12.58 -30.19
CA VAL A 228 -24.31 13.43 -29.00
C VAL A 228 -23.00 14.22 -28.89
N SER A 229 -23.09 15.54 -28.89
CA SER A 229 -21.92 16.42 -28.74
C SER A 229 -21.65 16.76 -27.28
N LEU A 230 -20.42 16.51 -26.82
CA LEU A 230 -19.96 16.72 -25.44
C LEU A 230 -19.04 17.96 -25.39
N PHE A 231 -19.63 19.13 -25.19
CA PHE A 231 -18.95 20.43 -25.36
C PHE A 231 -17.86 20.74 -24.32
N LEU A 232 -17.82 20.04 -23.19
CA LEU A 232 -16.86 20.26 -22.09
C LEU A 232 -15.95 19.06 -21.86
N MET A 233 -15.88 18.14 -22.82
CA MET A 233 -15.06 16.94 -22.72
C MET A 233 -13.94 17.03 -23.76
N GLY A 234 -12.70 16.89 -23.30
CA GLY A 234 -11.56 16.79 -24.20
C GLY A 234 -11.54 15.43 -24.91
N ALA A 235 -11.05 15.43 -26.15
CA ALA A 235 -11.01 14.21 -26.95
C ALA A 235 -10.07 13.13 -26.37
N PRO A 236 -8.86 13.45 -25.85
CA PRO A 236 -7.98 12.46 -25.23
C PRO A 236 -8.58 11.81 -23.98
N GLU A 237 -9.27 12.58 -23.14
CA GLU A 237 -9.89 12.10 -21.90
C GLU A 237 -11.07 11.18 -22.22
N LEU A 238 -11.92 11.54 -23.19
CA LEU A 238 -12.99 10.66 -23.66
C LEU A 238 -12.43 9.36 -24.24
N GLU A 239 -11.35 9.42 -25.00
CA GLU A 239 -10.70 8.24 -25.57
C GLU A 239 -10.19 7.30 -24.47
N ALA A 240 -9.53 7.84 -23.44
CA ALA A 240 -9.04 7.08 -22.30
C ALA A 240 -10.18 6.47 -21.47
N LEU A 241 -11.23 7.23 -21.18
CA LEU A 241 -12.40 6.75 -20.43
C LEU A 241 -13.16 5.67 -21.22
N LEU A 242 -13.31 5.83 -22.54
CA LEU A 242 -13.89 4.80 -23.39
C LEU A 242 -13.04 3.54 -23.38
N HIS A 243 -11.72 3.66 -23.56
CA HIS A 243 -10.83 2.49 -23.47
C HIS A 243 -11.02 1.76 -22.13
N CYS A 244 -11.03 2.48 -21.02
CA CYS A 244 -11.27 1.95 -19.69
C CYS A 244 -12.62 1.20 -19.60
N CYS A 245 -13.69 1.73 -20.19
CA CYS A 245 -14.99 1.04 -20.21
C CYS A 245 -14.91 -0.38 -20.80
N TYR A 246 -14.12 -0.57 -21.85
CA TYR A 246 -13.99 -1.85 -22.56
C TYR A 246 -12.86 -2.75 -22.05
N SER A 247 -11.92 -2.21 -21.28
CA SER A 247 -10.70 -2.92 -20.87
C SER A 247 -10.57 -3.10 -19.35
N GLY A 248 -11.12 -2.16 -18.56
CA GLY A 248 -10.81 -2.00 -17.14
C GLY A 248 -9.42 -1.40 -16.89
N GLU A 249 -8.78 -0.86 -17.92
CA GLU A 249 -7.39 -0.40 -17.90
C GLU A 249 -7.32 1.11 -18.15
N LEU A 250 -6.42 1.79 -17.44
CA LEU A 250 -6.04 3.17 -17.71
C LEU A 250 -4.52 3.29 -17.80
N PHE A 251 -4.07 4.18 -18.69
CA PHE A 251 -2.67 4.56 -18.80
C PHE A 251 -2.53 5.96 -18.19
N LEU A 252 -1.80 6.04 -17.08
CA LEU A 252 -1.73 7.23 -16.24
C LEU A 252 -0.30 7.75 -16.17
N ASP A 253 -0.18 9.08 -16.21
CA ASP A 253 1.03 9.83 -15.94
C ASP A 253 0.67 11.19 -15.32
N TRP A 254 1.66 11.91 -14.81
CA TRP A 254 1.46 13.24 -14.20
C TRP A 254 0.99 14.32 -15.19
N GLY A 255 1.14 14.12 -16.50
CA GLY A 255 0.71 15.04 -17.55
C GLY A 255 -0.80 14.97 -17.84
N CYS A 256 -1.44 13.81 -17.61
CA CYS A 256 -2.87 13.62 -17.86
C CYS A 256 -3.73 13.45 -16.60
N ILE A 257 -3.12 13.09 -15.45
CA ILE A 257 -3.87 12.62 -14.28
C ILE A 257 -4.93 13.60 -13.77
N PHE A 258 -4.63 14.90 -13.65
CA PHE A 258 -5.57 15.86 -13.07
C PHE A 258 -6.78 16.10 -13.97
N GLU A 259 -6.57 16.22 -15.28
CA GLU A 259 -7.66 16.41 -16.26
C GLU A 259 -8.51 15.13 -16.41
N LEU A 260 -7.87 13.96 -16.39
CA LEU A 260 -8.59 12.71 -16.45
C LEU A 260 -9.39 12.44 -15.17
N THR A 261 -8.83 12.77 -14.00
CA THR A 261 -9.52 12.64 -12.71
C THR A 261 -10.72 13.58 -12.62
N SER A 262 -10.56 14.84 -13.03
CA SER A 262 -11.65 15.81 -13.04
C SER A 262 -12.75 15.41 -14.03
N THR A 263 -12.38 14.91 -15.20
CA THR A 263 -13.33 14.40 -16.21
C THR A 263 -14.05 13.16 -15.71
N ALA A 264 -13.34 12.19 -15.13
CA ALA A 264 -13.94 10.99 -14.55
C ALA A 264 -14.95 11.34 -13.45
N LEU A 265 -14.61 12.31 -12.59
CA LEU A 265 -15.50 12.82 -11.55
C LEU A 265 -16.73 13.53 -12.15
N GLN A 266 -16.52 14.47 -13.08
CA GLN A 266 -17.58 15.24 -13.72
C GLN A 266 -18.60 14.35 -14.43
N PHE A 267 -18.12 13.34 -15.15
CA PHE A 267 -18.93 12.39 -15.90
C PHE A 267 -19.22 11.10 -15.13
N GLN A 268 -18.90 11.05 -13.84
CA GLN A 268 -19.24 9.96 -12.92
C GLN A 268 -18.79 8.56 -13.39
N PHE A 269 -17.58 8.46 -13.95
CA PHE A 269 -16.94 7.18 -14.27
C PHE A 269 -16.24 6.60 -13.04
N GLN A 270 -16.97 5.85 -12.22
CA GLN A 270 -16.48 5.43 -10.89
C GLN A 270 -15.23 4.54 -10.95
N ALA A 271 -15.17 3.58 -11.86
CA ALA A 271 -14.01 2.71 -12.02
C ALA A 271 -12.76 3.50 -12.45
N ALA A 272 -12.89 4.37 -13.45
CA ALA A 272 -11.80 5.23 -13.88
C ALA A 272 -11.33 6.18 -12.78
N LEU A 273 -12.28 6.79 -12.05
CA LEU A 273 -11.99 7.68 -10.91
C LEU A 273 -11.21 6.92 -9.83
N SER A 274 -11.61 5.71 -9.48
CA SER A 274 -10.89 4.90 -8.47
C SER A 274 -9.44 4.60 -8.85
N LEU A 275 -9.18 4.30 -10.13
CA LEU A 275 -7.82 4.08 -10.64
C LEU A 275 -7.00 5.37 -10.60
N CYS A 276 -7.60 6.51 -10.98
CA CYS A 276 -6.92 7.81 -10.93
C CYS A 276 -6.57 8.23 -9.49
N LEU A 277 -7.51 8.06 -8.55
CA LEU A 277 -7.25 8.34 -7.12
C LEU A 277 -6.15 7.42 -6.57
N SER A 278 -6.17 6.13 -6.94
CA SER A 278 -5.12 5.18 -6.55
C SER A 278 -3.73 5.59 -7.06
N TYR A 279 -3.65 6.08 -8.31
CA TYR A 279 -2.40 6.63 -8.84
C TYR A 279 -1.91 7.83 -8.04
N LEU A 280 -2.80 8.81 -7.78
CA LEU A 280 -2.45 10.01 -7.01
C LEU A 280 -1.97 9.67 -5.60
N GLU A 281 -2.55 8.66 -4.95
CA GLU A 281 -2.12 8.21 -3.63
C GLU A 281 -0.77 7.46 -3.64
N GLN A 282 -0.54 6.60 -4.65
CA GLN A 282 0.62 5.70 -4.69
C GLN A 282 1.88 6.36 -5.25
N GLN A 283 1.73 7.27 -6.21
CA GLN A 283 2.85 7.87 -6.95
C GLN A 283 3.25 9.25 -6.42
N MET A 284 2.49 9.82 -5.48
CA MET A 284 2.78 11.12 -4.90
C MET A 284 4.16 11.18 -4.27
N ASP A 285 4.85 12.29 -4.51
CA ASP A 285 6.19 12.57 -4.00
C ASP A 285 6.29 14.03 -3.49
N ALA A 286 7.48 14.44 -3.07
CA ALA A 286 7.71 15.79 -2.58
C ALA A 286 7.43 16.90 -3.62
N HIS A 287 7.57 16.61 -4.92
CA HIS A 287 7.36 17.55 -6.02
C HIS A 287 5.90 17.62 -6.49
N SER A 288 5.10 16.58 -6.29
CA SER A 288 3.70 16.51 -6.72
C SER A 288 2.70 16.76 -5.58
N CYS A 289 3.04 16.50 -4.32
CA CYS A 289 2.07 16.52 -3.22
C CYS A 289 1.28 17.83 -3.06
N LEU A 290 1.90 19.00 -3.26
CA LEU A 290 1.21 20.30 -3.16
C LEU A 290 0.15 20.49 -4.26
N ASP A 291 0.37 19.94 -5.46
CA ASP A 291 -0.64 19.96 -6.52
C ASP A 291 -1.79 19.02 -6.19
N VAL A 292 -1.48 17.83 -5.65
CA VAL A 292 -2.49 16.86 -5.23
C VAL A 292 -3.36 17.46 -4.11
N VAL A 293 -2.77 18.14 -3.13
CA VAL A 293 -3.51 18.87 -2.09
C VAL A 293 -4.43 19.93 -2.71
N SER A 294 -3.88 20.77 -3.60
CA SER A 294 -4.64 21.86 -4.23
C SER A 294 -5.78 21.33 -5.10
N PHE A 295 -5.54 20.24 -5.82
CA PHE A 295 -6.52 19.55 -6.64
C PHE A 295 -7.62 18.91 -5.79
N ALA A 296 -7.23 18.14 -4.76
CA ALA A 296 -8.18 17.48 -3.87
C ALA A 296 -9.06 18.51 -3.15
N GLU A 297 -8.50 19.64 -2.73
CA GLU A 297 -9.26 20.76 -2.15
C GLU A 297 -10.24 21.37 -3.16
N ALA A 298 -9.79 21.66 -4.39
CA ALA A 298 -10.62 22.27 -5.43
C ALA A 298 -11.82 21.41 -5.84
N TYR A 299 -11.65 20.08 -5.85
CA TYR A 299 -12.71 19.12 -6.21
C TYR A 299 -13.41 18.50 -4.99
N MET A 300 -13.12 18.96 -3.77
CA MET A 300 -13.70 18.47 -2.52
C MET A 300 -13.52 16.96 -2.29
N LEU A 301 -12.37 16.42 -2.69
CA LEU A 301 -11.98 15.02 -2.51
C LEU A 301 -11.34 14.85 -1.12
N SER A 302 -12.17 14.76 -0.08
CA SER A 302 -11.73 14.78 1.33
C SER A 302 -10.70 13.70 1.67
N ASP A 303 -10.91 12.45 1.26
CA ASP A 303 -10.00 11.35 1.58
C ASP A 303 -8.61 11.57 0.98
N LEU A 304 -8.56 11.96 -0.30
CA LEU A 304 -7.31 12.29 -1.00
C LEU A 304 -6.63 13.53 -0.38
N PHE A 305 -7.42 14.54 0.00
CA PHE A 305 -6.90 15.74 0.65
C PHE A 305 -6.21 15.39 1.97
N GLU A 306 -6.83 14.57 2.82
CA GLU A 306 -6.23 14.14 4.09
C GLU A 306 -4.97 13.29 3.90
N ILE A 307 -4.92 12.46 2.86
CA ILE A 307 -3.72 11.67 2.50
C ILE A 307 -2.60 12.61 2.02
N ALA A 308 -2.91 13.52 1.11
CA ALA A 308 -1.93 14.43 0.53
C ALA A 308 -1.40 15.45 1.56
N GLU A 309 -2.28 15.99 2.42
CA GLU A 309 -1.87 16.91 3.49
C GLU A 309 -0.96 16.19 4.51
N ASP A 310 -1.32 14.97 4.94
CA ASP A 310 -0.48 14.20 5.87
C ASP A 310 0.90 13.88 5.26
N PHE A 311 0.93 13.52 3.98
CA PHE A 311 2.17 13.31 3.24
C PHE A 311 3.03 14.60 3.20
N THR A 312 2.44 15.74 2.82
CA THR A 312 3.13 17.04 2.80
C THR A 312 3.71 17.38 4.17
N LEU A 313 2.97 17.15 5.25
CA LEU A 313 3.45 17.42 6.61
C LEU A 313 4.58 16.47 7.04
N MET A 314 4.53 15.22 6.62
CA MET A 314 5.56 14.20 6.90
C MET A 314 6.86 14.48 6.15
N HIS A 315 6.77 14.83 4.87
CA HIS A 315 7.89 15.07 3.96
C HIS A 315 8.26 16.55 3.81
N PHE A 316 7.84 17.41 4.74
CA PHE A 316 7.94 18.86 4.63
C PHE A 316 9.38 19.36 4.33
N GLN A 317 10.40 18.67 4.87
CA GLN A 317 11.80 19.02 4.61
C GLN A 317 12.22 18.84 3.14
N GLU A 318 11.64 17.87 2.43
CA GLU A 318 11.87 17.69 0.99
C GLU A 318 11.00 18.67 0.19
N VAL A 319 9.74 18.84 0.61
CA VAL A 319 8.78 19.76 -0.02
C VAL A 319 9.30 21.20 -0.03
N MET A 320 9.95 21.67 1.05
CA MET A 320 10.51 23.03 1.12
C MET A 320 11.61 23.30 0.09
N GLY A 321 12.24 22.24 -0.45
CA GLY A 321 13.24 22.33 -1.52
C GLY A 321 12.65 22.45 -2.92
N THR A 322 11.32 22.36 -3.07
CA THR A 322 10.65 22.36 -4.37
C THR A 322 10.28 23.77 -4.83
N PRO A 323 10.24 24.03 -6.15
CA PRO A 323 9.80 25.33 -6.69
C PRO A 323 8.36 25.68 -6.28
N LYS A 324 7.46 24.70 -6.25
CA LYS A 324 6.04 24.88 -5.90
C LYS A 324 5.85 25.37 -4.47
N PHE A 325 6.69 24.92 -3.53
CA PHE A 325 6.66 25.45 -2.17
C PHE A 325 6.92 26.96 -2.16
N LEU A 326 7.85 27.45 -2.99
CA LEU A 326 8.13 28.87 -3.13
C LEU A 326 6.98 29.63 -3.81
N GLU A 327 6.00 28.96 -4.42
CA GLU A 327 4.83 29.60 -5.05
C GLU A 327 3.61 29.65 -4.11
N LEU A 328 3.67 29.01 -2.94
CA LEU A 328 2.55 28.93 -2.01
C LEU A 328 2.03 30.31 -1.57
N PRO A 329 0.70 30.51 -1.50
CA PRO A 329 0.12 31.67 -0.84
C PRO A 329 0.49 31.72 0.65
N ALA A 330 0.60 32.94 1.21
CA ALA A 330 0.96 33.15 2.61
C ALA A 330 0.03 32.42 3.59
N GLU A 331 -1.27 32.37 3.30
CA GLU A 331 -2.28 31.68 4.12
C GLU A 331 -2.02 30.18 4.19
N LYS A 332 -1.76 29.54 3.04
CA LYS A 332 -1.48 28.10 2.95
C LYS A 332 -0.17 27.73 3.66
N LEU A 333 0.87 28.54 3.50
CA LEU A 333 2.13 28.33 4.22
C LEU A 333 1.95 28.47 5.74
N LEU A 334 1.20 29.47 6.18
CA LEU A 334 0.90 29.67 7.60
C LEU A 334 0.10 28.50 8.18
N ASP A 335 -0.88 27.98 7.45
CA ASP A 335 -1.67 26.83 7.87
C ASP A 335 -0.78 25.59 8.08
N LEU A 336 0.09 25.28 7.12
CA LEU A 336 1.08 24.19 7.24
C LEU A 336 1.98 24.37 8.47
N LEU A 337 2.51 25.58 8.69
CA LEU A 337 3.41 25.87 9.80
C LEU A 337 2.73 25.77 11.18
N ARG A 338 1.43 26.05 11.26
CA ARG A 338 0.65 25.96 12.51
C ARG A 338 0.38 24.51 12.93
N ARG A 339 0.30 23.56 11.99
CA ARG A 339 -0.04 22.16 12.27
C ARG A 339 0.94 21.51 13.25
N ASP A 340 0.38 20.81 14.26
CA ASP A 340 1.18 20.00 15.20
C ASP A 340 1.86 18.81 14.53
N ALA A 341 1.25 18.25 13.47
CA ALA A 341 1.76 17.09 12.75
C ALA A 341 2.95 17.39 11.81
N LEU A 342 3.35 18.66 11.68
CA LEU A 342 4.46 19.10 10.83
C LEU A 342 5.79 18.44 11.27
N CYS A 343 6.38 17.66 10.38
CA CYS A 343 7.63 16.96 10.62
C CYS A 343 8.82 17.78 10.14
N VAL A 344 9.46 18.46 11.09
CA VAL A 344 10.74 19.16 10.87
C VAL A 344 11.80 18.66 11.85
N PRO A 345 13.10 18.69 11.46
CA PRO A 345 14.17 18.31 12.36
C PRO A 345 14.22 19.22 13.59
N SER A 346 14.03 20.53 13.40
CA SER A 346 13.81 21.53 14.46
C SER A 346 13.03 22.74 13.93
N GLU A 347 12.56 23.62 14.82
CA GLU A 347 11.88 24.85 14.39
C GLU A 347 12.76 25.79 13.57
N LEU A 348 14.09 25.67 13.66
CA LEU A 348 14.98 26.42 12.79
C LEU A 348 14.75 26.06 11.32
N ALA A 349 14.42 24.80 11.01
CA ALA A 349 14.08 24.40 9.64
C ALA A 349 12.77 25.03 9.17
N ALA A 350 11.75 25.08 10.03
CA ALA A 350 10.50 25.78 9.74
C ALA A 350 10.74 27.28 9.48
N PHE A 351 11.57 27.93 10.31
CA PHE A 351 11.99 29.33 10.08
C PHE A 351 12.72 29.50 8.74
N ARG A 352 13.68 28.63 8.42
CA ARG A 352 14.41 28.69 7.14
C ARG A 352 13.48 28.49 5.93
N ALA A 353 12.44 27.68 6.07
CA ALA A 353 11.43 27.54 5.03
C ALA A 353 10.68 28.86 4.78
N VAL A 354 10.31 29.59 5.84
CA VAL A 354 9.72 30.94 5.71
C VAL A 354 10.69 31.92 5.05
N VAL A 355 11.97 31.89 5.44
CA VAL A 355 13.00 32.76 4.84
C VAL A 355 13.16 32.49 3.36
N ALA A 356 13.30 31.23 2.95
CA ALA A 356 13.40 30.86 1.54
C ALA A 356 12.17 31.32 0.73
N TRP A 357 10.98 31.18 1.33
CA TRP A 357 9.74 31.71 0.73
C TRP A 357 9.77 33.24 0.61
N ILE A 358 10.21 33.99 1.61
CA ILE A 358 10.34 35.47 1.52
C ILE A 358 11.36 35.86 0.43
N GLU A 359 12.52 35.20 0.39
CA GLU A 359 13.60 35.49 -0.55
C GLU A 359 13.21 35.27 -2.01
N ALA A 360 12.23 34.41 -2.29
CA ALA A 360 11.73 34.17 -3.64
C ALA A 360 10.91 35.34 -4.22
N ASP A 361 10.22 36.14 -3.39
CA ASP A 361 9.62 37.42 -3.80
C ASP A 361 9.61 38.42 -2.63
N PRO A 362 10.75 39.08 -2.34
CA PRO A 362 10.86 39.97 -1.19
C PRO A 362 9.90 41.16 -1.26
N THR A 363 9.57 41.61 -2.47
CA THR A 363 8.78 42.84 -2.67
C THR A 363 7.35 42.71 -2.16
N GLN A 364 6.71 41.56 -2.39
CA GLN A 364 5.35 41.30 -1.91
C GLN A 364 5.37 40.66 -0.52
N ARG A 365 6.30 39.72 -0.28
CA ARG A 365 6.25 38.82 0.89
C ARG A 365 6.76 39.43 2.17
N LEU A 366 7.62 40.46 2.12
CA LEU A 366 8.03 41.20 3.32
C LEU A 366 6.84 41.79 4.08
N SER A 367 5.79 42.21 3.36
CA SER A 367 4.56 42.73 3.98
C SER A 367 3.75 41.65 4.73
N GLN A 368 3.88 40.38 4.33
CA GLN A 368 3.18 39.22 4.89
C GLN A 368 4.05 38.43 5.88
N ALA A 369 5.36 38.68 5.90
CA ALA A 369 6.34 37.96 6.70
C ALA A 369 5.95 37.89 8.18
N GLN A 370 5.44 38.99 8.75
CA GLN A 370 5.03 39.00 10.16
C GLN A 370 3.92 38.00 10.47
N GLU A 371 2.96 37.83 9.57
CA GLU A 371 1.84 36.91 9.78
C GLU A 371 2.28 35.46 9.62
N VAL A 372 3.04 35.15 8.56
CA VAL A 372 3.56 33.79 8.30
C VAL A 372 4.49 33.33 9.43
N MET A 373 5.33 34.24 9.94
CA MET A 373 6.27 33.96 11.03
C MET A 373 5.60 33.53 12.34
N ARG A 374 4.31 33.86 12.55
CA ARG A 374 3.54 33.36 13.71
C ARG A 374 3.30 31.85 13.67
N GLY A 375 3.48 31.21 12.52
CA GLY A 375 3.43 29.75 12.40
C GLY A 375 4.69 29.06 12.97
N VAL A 376 5.81 29.78 13.10
CA VAL A 376 7.07 29.25 13.64
C VAL A 376 7.03 29.30 15.17
N ARG A 377 7.30 28.17 15.82
CA ARG A 377 7.25 28.06 17.28
C ARG A 377 8.60 28.39 17.90
N PHE A 378 9.00 29.66 17.90
CA PHE A 378 10.29 30.11 18.45
C PHE A 378 10.64 29.54 19.85
N PRO A 379 9.71 29.34 20.80
CA PRO A 379 10.01 28.69 22.09
C PRO A 379 10.64 27.29 21.99
N LEU A 380 10.46 26.59 20.87
CA LEU A 380 11.06 25.27 20.63
C LEU A 380 12.43 25.35 19.93
N MET A 381 13.01 26.54 19.80
CA MET A 381 14.40 26.68 19.36
C MET A 381 15.35 26.62 20.55
N THR A 382 16.55 26.09 20.32
CA THR A 382 17.66 26.31 21.24
C THR A 382 18.15 27.76 21.13
N PHE A 383 18.85 28.25 22.16
CA PHE A 383 19.50 29.56 22.09
C PHE A 383 20.45 29.69 20.90
N ARG A 384 21.12 28.60 20.50
CA ARG A 384 22.03 28.60 19.33
C ARG A 384 21.27 28.80 18.03
N GLU A 385 20.16 28.10 17.84
CA GLU A 385 19.29 28.25 16.67
C GLU A 385 18.66 29.65 16.63
N PHE A 386 18.18 30.16 17.77
CA PHE A 386 17.59 31.49 17.83
C PHE A 386 18.59 32.63 17.53
N ARG A 387 19.89 32.44 17.81
CA ARG A 387 20.93 33.39 17.37
C ARG A 387 21.02 33.51 15.85
N GLU A 388 20.73 32.43 15.12
CA GLU A 388 20.69 32.45 13.67
C GLU A 388 19.50 33.29 13.16
N VAL A 389 18.34 33.16 13.79
CA VAL A 389 17.15 34.00 13.49
C VAL A 389 17.50 35.48 13.55
N ARG A 390 18.24 35.92 14.58
CA ARG A 390 18.73 37.30 14.68
C ARG A 390 19.63 37.70 13.50
N ALA A 391 20.56 36.83 13.12
CA ALA A 391 21.51 37.13 12.04
C ALA A 391 20.80 37.32 10.71
N VAL A 392 19.83 36.46 10.39
CA VAL A 392 19.02 36.55 9.16
C VAL A 392 18.12 37.79 9.20
N ASN A 393 17.50 38.09 10.34
CA ASN A 393 16.68 39.29 10.49
C ASN A 393 17.48 40.59 10.27
N LEU A 394 18.71 40.68 10.80
CA LEU A 394 19.59 41.83 10.57
C LEU A 394 19.95 42.00 9.08
N GLN A 395 20.12 40.91 8.34
CA GLN A 395 20.36 40.97 6.90
C GLN A 395 19.14 41.52 6.15
N MET A 396 17.94 41.08 6.52
CA MET A 396 16.68 41.58 5.93
C MET A 396 16.48 43.08 6.21
N GLU A 397 16.71 43.53 7.45
CA GLU A 397 16.64 44.95 7.85
C GLU A 397 17.65 45.84 7.10
N CYS A 398 18.84 45.32 6.77
CA CYS A 398 19.84 46.05 5.98
C CYS A 398 19.47 46.16 4.49
N SER A 399 18.52 45.37 4.00
CA SER A 399 18.12 45.29 2.59
C SER A 399 16.78 45.96 2.26
N GLY A 400 15.94 46.21 3.27
CA GLY A 400 14.60 46.78 3.11
C GLY A 400 14.44 48.17 3.73
N ASP A 401 13.68 49.05 3.08
CA ASP A 401 13.33 50.40 3.55
C ASP A 401 12.21 50.40 4.63
N ALA A 402 11.78 49.22 5.08
CA ALA A 402 10.67 49.01 6.00
C ALA A 402 11.16 48.49 7.36
N ASP A 403 10.75 49.15 8.44
CA ASP A 403 11.05 48.81 9.83
C ASP A 403 10.23 47.57 10.24
N VAL A 404 10.59 46.38 9.75
CA VAL A 404 9.84 45.14 10.04
C VAL A 404 10.25 44.62 11.40
N ASN A 405 9.42 44.87 12.42
CA ASN A 405 9.67 44.48 13.82
C ASN A 405 9.49 42.95 14.08
N LEU A 406 10.00 42.10 13.19
CA LEU A 406 9.88 40.63 13.24
C LEU A 406 10.65 40.06 14.42
N TYR A 407 11.90 40.49 14.60
CA TYR A 407 12.77 39.96 15.63
C TYR A 407 12.30 40.29 17.05
N HIS A 408 11.74 41.48 17.29
CA HIS A 408 11.23 41.82 18.62
C HIS A 408 10.05 40.91 19.02
N THR A 409 9.17 40.59 18.07
CA THR A 409 8.04 39.67 18.29
C THR A 409 8.55 38.25 18.58
N ALA A 410 9.45 37.73 17.72
CA ALA A 410 10.07 36.43 17.91
C ALA A 410 10.86 36.34 19.23
N LEU A 411 11.55 37.40 19.64
CA LEU A 411 12.30 37.46 20.90
C LEU A 411 11.37 37.44 22.12
N LYS A 412 10.23 38.14 22.04
CA LYS A 412 9.23 38.11 23.10
C LYS A 412 8.64 36.71 23.28
N GLU A 413 8.32 36.03 22.18
CA GLU A 413 7.82 34.65 22.21
C GLU A 413 8.90 33.68 22.72
N PHE A 414 10.12 33.76 22.19
CA PHE A 414 11.26 32.94 22.64
C PHE A 414 11.56 33.10 24.14
N GLY A 415 11.52 34.33 24.65
CA GLY A 415 11.89 34.65 26.04
C GLY A 415 10.76 34.53 27.06
N PHE A 416 9.50 34.71 26.65
CA PHE A 416 8.33 34.83 27.55
C PHE A 416 7.10 34.05 27.08
N GLY A 417 7.24 33.14 26.11
CA GLY A 417 6.15 32.30 25.61
C GLY A 417 5.52 31.41 26.68
N ASP A 418 4.30 30.93 26.42
CA ASP A 418 3.58 30.05 27.33
C ASP A 418 4.38 28.76 27.60
N THR A 419 4.56 28.44 28.88
CA THR A 419 5.34 27.29 29.34
C THR A 419 4.49 26.05 29.56
N SER A 420 3.20 26.06 29.16
CA SER A 420 2.32 24.90 29.20
C SER A 420 2.91 23.69 28.43
N PRO A 421 2.79 22.44 28.95
CA PRO A 421 3.36 21.24 28.31
C PRO A 421 2.87 20.99 26.87
N VAL A 422 1.65 21.43 26.54
CA VAL A 422 1.04 21.32 25.21
C VAL A 422 1.72 22.26 24.20
N VAL A 423 2.25 23.39 24.66
CA VAL A 423 2.93 24.41 23.83
C VAL A 423 4.41 24.05 23.62
N GLN A 424 4.93 23.05 24.35
CA GLN A 424 6.35 22.67 24.33
C GLN A 424 6.72 21.62 23.26
N HIS A 425 5.77 21.11 22.48
CA HIS A 425 6.05 20.09 21.47
C HIS A 425 5.20 20.29 20.21
N ARG A 426 5.74 19.90 19.05
CA ARG A 426 4.90 19.44 17.92
C ARG A 426 4.54 17.98 18.16
N ILE A 427 3.26 17.66 18.04
CA ILE A 427 2.73 16.32 18.33
C ILE A 427 2.14 15.73 17.06
N ARG A 428 2.73 14.63 16.59
CA ARG A 428 2.22 13.85 15.46
C ARG A 428 1.55 12.59 15.95
N TYR A 429 0.41 12.29 15.34
CA TYR A 429 -0.34 11.05 15.53
C TYR A 429 -0.30 10.24 14.23
N PRO A 430 0.70 9.36 14.04
CA PRO A 430 0.80 8.52 12.86
C PRO A 430 -0.47 7.68 12.64
N ARG A 431 -0.86 7.40 11.39
CA ARG A 431 -2.06 6.58 11.09
C ARG A 431 -1.94 5.16 11.64
N ASP A 432 -0.79 4.54 11.41
CA ASP A 432 -0.41 3.26 12.03
C ASP A 432 0.48 3.51 13.24
N VAL A 433 0.35 2.70 14.28
CA VAL A 433 1.14 2.85 15.50
C VAL A 433 2.09 1.68 15.69
N LEU A 434 3.26 1.99 16.27
CA LEU A 434 4.19 0.98 16.76
C LEU A 434 3.62 0.32 17.99
N VAL A 435 3.45 -1.00 17.96
CA VAL A 435 2.98 -1.81 19.08
C VAL A 435 4.09 -2.76 19.52
N VAL A 436 4.44 -2.70 20.79
CA VAL A 436 5.42 -3.57 21.46
C VAL A 436 4.67 -4.61 22.28
N VAL A 437 5.05 -5.88 22.12
CA VAL A 437 4.35 -7.03 22.69
C VAL A 437 5.27 -7.77 23.64
N GLY A 438 4.81 -7.97 24.88
CA GLY A 438 5.46 -8.82 25.89
C GLY A 438 6.88 -8.36 26.23
N GLY A 439 7.80 -9.33 26.28
CA GLY A 439 9.21 -9.10 26.60
C GLY A 439 9.52 -9.23 28.08
N ASP A 440 10.73 -8.83 28.44
CA ASP A 440 11.30 -9.00 29.77
C ASP A 440 12.07 -7.74 30.20
N GLN A 441 12.17 -7.55 31.52
CA GLN A 441 12.90 -6.45 32.15
C GLN A 441 13.52 -6.88 33.48
N VAL A 442 14.60 -6.22 33.87
CA VAL A 442 15.24 -6.38 35.17
C VAL A 442 14.49 -5.54 36.21
N ASN A 443 14.07 -6.18 37.30
CA ASN A 443 13.57 -5.49 38.49
C ASN A 443 14.70 -4.64 39.10
N PRO A 444 14.57 -3.30 39.17
CA PRO A 444 15.63 -2.43 39.71
C PRO A 444 16.00 -2.74 41.15
N ASP A 445 15.05 -3.21 41.96
CA ASP A 445 15.22 -3.40 43.41
C ASP A 445 15.79 -4.79 43.76
N GLU A 446 15.44 -5.81 42.96
CA GLU A 446 15.75 -7.22 43.28
C GLU A 446 16.65 -7.91 42.25
N GLY A 447 16.94 -7.26 41.11
CA GLY A 447 17.72 -7.83 40.01
C GLY A 447 17.06 -9.02 39.29
N GLN A 448 15.85 -9.40 39.68
CA GLN A 448 15.09 -10.49 39.07
C GLN A 448 14.52 -10.07 37.70
N ARG A 449 14.55 -10.99 36.74
CA ARG A 449 13.91 -10.83 35.42
C ARG A 449 12.39 -10.98 35.54
N LEU A 450 11.64 -10.03 34.98
CA LEU A 450 10.20 -9.91 35.05
C LEU A 450 9.60 -9.94 33.64
N PRO A 451 9.14 -11.12 33.17
CA PRO A 451 8.44 -11.22 31.90
C PRO A 451 7.12 -10.44 31.96
N SER A 452 6.68 -9.91 30.83
CA SER A 452 5.47 -9.08 30.75
C SER A 452 4.34 -9.70 29.93
N LYS A 453 3.12 -9.31 30.32
CA LYS A 453 1.88 -9.56 29.55
C LYS A 453 1.46 -8.36 28.70
N GLN A 454 2.09 -7.22 28.89
CA GLN A 454 1.57 -5.96 28.39
C GLN A 454 1.85 -5.78 26.90
N LEU A 455 0.90 -5.16 26.22
CA LEU A 455 1.07 -4.56 24.92
C LEU A 455 1.12 -3.05 25.12
N TRP A 456 2.19 -2.43 24.63
CA TRP A 456 2.38 -0.99 24.64
C TRP A 456 2.27 -0.48 23.21
N PHE A 457 1.75 0.73 23.03
CA PHE A 457 1.77 1.40 21.73
C PHE A 457 2.30 2.83 21.83
N ALA A 458 3.00 3.25 20.80
CA ALA A 458 3.41 4.63 20.62
C ALA A 458 2.21 5.46 20.15
N ASN A 459 1.58 6.18 21.07
CA ASN A 459 0.39 6.97 20.81
C ASN A 459 0.69 8.20 19.94
N SER A 460 1.79 8.90 20.26
CA SER A 460 2.19 10.13 19.56
C SER A 460 3.71 10.27 19.51
N LEU A 461 4.22 10.84 18.40
CA LEU A 461 5.62 11.26 18.25
C LEU A 461 5.71 12.76 18.60
N ARG A 462 6.65 13.13 19.47
CA ARG A 462 6.77 14.50 20.00
C ARG A 462 8.11 15.11 19.61
N SER A 463 8.08 16.30 19.03
CA SER A 463 9.28 17.10 18.73
C SER A 463 9.31 18.33 19.63
N GLY A 464 10.25 18.35 20.57
CA GLY A 464 10.43 19.44 21.54
C GLY A 464 11.51 20.43 21.12
N THR A 465 12.15 21.06 22.10
CA THR A 465 13.16 22.09 21.84
C THR A 465 14.38 21.55 21.07
N GLY A 466 14.72 22.19 19.95
CA GLY A 466 15.84 21.82 19.09
C GLY A 466 15.66 20.44 18.46
N MET A 467 16.59 19.54 18.74
CA MET A 467 16.59 18.16 18.23
C MET A 467 16.01 17.15 19.24
N VAL A 468 15.40 17.62 20.34
CA VAL A 468 14.80 16.73 21.34
C VAL A 468 13.56 16.07 20.73
N LYS A 469 13.55 14.74 20.74
CA LYS A 469 12.45 13.90 20.28
C LYS A 469 12.01 12.99 21.43
N ASP A 470 10.71 12.74 21.52
CA ASP A 470 10.13 11.86 22.54
C ASP A 470 8.93 11.09 21.97
N MET A 471 8.52 10.03 22.67
CA MET A 471 7.38 9.19 22.30
C MET A 471 6.43 9.03 23.49
N ASP A 472 5.14 9.28 23.25
CA ASP A 472 4.09 9.00 24.24
C ASP A 472 3.71 7.52 24.15
N TRP A 473 4.02 6.75 25.19
CA TRP A 473 3.71 5.34 25.27
C TRP A 473 2.48 5.10 26.14
N ARG A 474 1.55 4.30 25.64
CA ARG A 474 0.33 3.91 26.37
C ARG A 474 0.17 2.39 26.37
N ILE A 475 -0.46 1.86 27.42
CA ILE A 475 -0.82 0.45 27.47
C ILE A 475 -2.03 0.25 26.55
N LEU A 476 -1.91 -0.67 25.60
CA LEU A 476 -2.95 -1.06 24.66
C LEU A 476 -3.89 -2.10 25.29
N SER A 477 -3.30 -3.20 25.78
CA SER A 477 -4.01 -4.35 26.37
C SER A 477 -3.00 -5.22 27.13
N GLU A 478 -3.50 -6.18 27.91
CA GLU A 478 -2.69 -7.25 28.50
C GLU A 478 -3.07 -8.62 27.92
N MET A 479 -2.08 -9.47 27.65
CA MET A 479 -2.27 -10.85 27.21
C MET A 479 -2.98 -11.67 28.30
N PRO A 480 -3.96 -12.52 27.94
CA PRO A 480 -4.81 -13.21 28.92
C PRO A 480 -4.03 -14.21 29.79
N GLU A 481 -3.16 -15.04 29.22
CA GLU A 481 -2.41 -16.05 30.00
C GLU A 481 -0.91 -16.10 29.70
N GLN A 482 -0.19 -16.11 30.84
CA GLN A 482 1.26 -16.13 31.05
C GLN A 482 2.05 -15.02 30.34
N ALA A 483 2.86 -14.32 31.12
CA ALA A 483 3.83 -13.37 30.58
C ALA A 483 4.84 -14.11 29.70
N ARG A 484 5.32 -13.47 28.62
CA ARG A 484 6.20 -14.14 27.67
C ARG A 484 7.18 -13.19 26.99
N PHE A 485 8.36 -13.71 26.68
CA PHE A 485 9.40 -13.09 25.86
C PHE A 485 9.90 -14.10 24.82
N ARG A 486 10.68 -13.65 23.82
CA ARG A 486 11.16 -14.51 22.70
C ARG A 486 10.04 -15.24 21.93
N HIS A 487 8.84 -14.68 21.93
CA HIS A 487 7.69 -15.20 21.19
C HIS A 487 7.74 -14.74 19.72
N GLY A 488 6.94 -15.37 18.88
CA GLY A 488 6.67 -14.90 17.51
C GLY A 488 5.43 -14.01 17.51
N ILE A 489 5.44 -12.95 16.69
CA ILE A 489 4.26 -12.16 16.36
C ILE A 489 4.05 -12.08 14.86
N GLY A 490 2.81 -11.84 14.44
CA GLY A 490 2.45 -11.59 13.05
C GLY A 490 1.15 -10.82 12.97
N VAL A 491 1.01 -9.94 11.97
CA VAL A 491 -0.21 -9.16 11.75
C VAL A 491 -0.88 -9.66 10.48
N LEU A 492 -2.10 -10.16 10.61
CA LEU A 492 -2.90 -10.68 9.52
C LEU A 492 -4.33 -10.16 9.68
N ASP A 493 -4.91 -9.63 8.60
CA ASP A 493 -6.24 -9.01 8.56
C ASP A 493 -6.46 -7.96 9.67
N LYS A 494 -5.45 -7.09 9.86
CA LYS A 494 -5.41 -6.05 10.92
C LYS A 494 -5.49 -6.57 12.36
N LYS A 495 -5.30 -7.88 12.57
CA LYS A 495 -5.27 -8.53 13.88
C LYS A 495 -3.88 -9.01 14.22
N LEU A 496 -3.51 -8.89 15.48
CA LEU A 496 -2.21 -9.33 15.99
C LEU A 496 -2.29 -10.79 16.46
N TYR A 497 -1.36 -11.61 15.99
CA TYR A 497 -1.18 -12.99 16.41
C TYR A 497 0.10 -13.09 17.24
N VAL A 498 0.04 -13.80 18.35
CA VAL A 498 1.17 -14.02 19.28
C VAL A 498 1.28 -15.50 19.55
N ALA A 499 2.44 -16.11 19.30
CA ALA A 499 2.64 -17.55 19.46
C ALA A 499 3.95 -17.88 20.17
N GLY A 500 3.93 -18.96 20.95
CA GLY A 500 5.11 -19.49 21.63
C GLY A 500 5.75 -18.50 22.62
N GLY A 501 7.08 -18.52 22.68
CA GLY A 501 7.90 -17.80 23.65
C GLY A 501 8.16 -18.61 24.92
N CYS A 502 8.75 -17.98 25.92
CA CYS A 502 8.96 -18.56 27.24
C CYS A 502 8.65 -17.54 28.33
N TYR A 503 8.39 -18.02 29.54
CA TYR A 503 8.09 -17.18 30.71
C TYR A 503 9.22 -17.17 31.74
N TYR A 504 10.24 -18.00 31.57
CA TYR A 504 11.45 -17.99 32.37
C TYR A 504 12.58 -18.69 31.59
N TYR A 505 13.83 -18.49 31.99
CA TYR A 505 15.02 -18.98 31.28
C TYR A 505 15.34 -20.47 31.57
N SER A 506 14.38 -21.28 32.03
CA SER A 506 14.61 -22.71 32.30
C SER A 506 14.11 -23.63 31.20
N LYS A 507 14.54 -24.90 31.26
CA LYS A 507 14.30 -25.93 30.24
C LYS A 507 12.81 -26.24 30.00
N ALA A 508 11.94 -26.00 30.97
CA ALA A 508 10.53 -26.42 30.92
C ALA A 508 9.54 -25.27 30.69
N ASP A 509 10.02 -24.05 30.40
CA ASP A 509 9.19 -22.84 30.39
C ASP A 509 8.80 -22.36 28.98
N THR A 510 9.22 -23.09 27.95
CA THR A 510 8.87 -22.81 26.56
C THR A 510 7.39 -23.11 26.31
N MET A 511 6.73 -22.27 25.54
CA MET A 511 5.30 -22.33 25.28
C MET A 511 5.02 -22.74 23.83
N LYS A 512 3.83 -23.29 23.62
CA LYS A 512 3.26 -23.56 22.28
C LYS A 512 1.92 -22.86 22.04
N SER A 513 1.40 -22.16 23.05
CA SER A 513 0.12 -21.46 22.98
C SER A 513 0.15 -20.30 21.99
N ALA A 514 -0.93 -20.14 21.24
CA ALA A 514 -1.14 -19.03 20.31
C ALA A 514 -2.40 -18.23 20.66
N TYR A 515 -2.35 -16.91 20.46
CA TYR A 515 -3.44 -15.98 20.75
C TYR A 515 -3.61 -14.98 19.62
N ARG A 516 -4.85 -14.51 19.42
CA ARG A 516 -5.20 -13.42 18.52
C ARG A 516 -5.75 -12.24 19.32
N TYR A 517 -5.29 -11.05 18.99
CA TYR A 517 -5.82 -9.78 19.49
C TYR A 517 -6.53 -9.02 18.38
N ASP A 518 -7.77 -8.63 18.64
CA ASP A 518 -8.58 -7.78 17.78
C ASP A 518 -8.58 -6.35 18.33
N PRO A 519 -7.87 -5.39 17.71
CA PRO A 519 -7.80 -4.02 18.18
C PRO A 519 -9.13 -3.26 18.03
N LEU A 520 -10.03 -3.69 17.13
CA LEU A 520 -11.33 -3.03 16.95
C LEU A 520 -12.24 -3.29 18.15
N ASN A 521 -12.22 -4.51 18.66
CA ASN A 521 -13.04 -4.95 19.78
C ASN A 521 -12.29 -4.93 21.12
N ASN A 522 -11.00 -4.60 21.11
CA ASN A 522 -10.07 -4.72 22.25
C ASN A 522 -10.23 -6.07 22.97
N SER A 523 -10.14 -7.17 22.22
CA SER A 523 -10.43 -8.51 22.72
C SER A 523 -9.39 -9.53 22.30
N TRP A 524 -9.17 -10.52 23.17
CA TRP A 524 -8.26 -11.63 22.93
C TRP A 524 -9.01 -12.94 22.71
N GLU A 525 -8.45 -13.77 21.85
CA GLU A 525 -8.94 -15.12 21.58
C GLU A 525 -7.79 -16.13 21.66
N ARG A 526 -8.02 -17.25 22.35
CA ARG A 526 -7.10 -18.38 22.38
C ARG A 526 -7.26 -19.19 21.10
N LEU A 527 -6.16 -19.40 20.40
CA LEU A 527 -6.10 -20.24 19.20
C LEU A 527 -5.57 -21.64 19.52
N SER A 528 -5.59 -22.51 18.52
CA SER A 528 -4.94 -23.81 18.61
C SER A 528 -3.44 -23.68 18.89
N ASP A 529 -2.93 -24.57 19.74
CA ASP A 529 -1.51 -24.65 20.06
C ASP A 529 -0.70 -25.12 18.85
N MET A 530 0.54 -24.63 18.74
CA MET A 530 1.55 -25.21 17.86
C MET A 530 1.78 -26.70 18.21
N GLN A 531 2.31 -27.45 17.26
CA GLN A 531 2.69 -28.85 17.44
C GLN A 531 3.92 -28.97 18.35
N GLU A 532 4.85 -28.01 18.26
CA GLU A 532 6.06 -27.97 19.09
C GLU A 532 6.10 -26.74 20.02
N HIS A 533 6.85 -26.88 21.12
CA HIS A 533 7.18 -25.75 21.98
C HIS A 533 8.30 -24.96 21.33
N ARG A 534 8.11 -23.64 21.19
CA ARG A 534 8.99 -22.79 20.39
C ARG A 534 9.23 -21.45 21.06
N SER A 535 10.50 -21.13 21.33
CA SER A 535 10.99 -19.79 21.69
C SER A 535 12.08 -19.33 20.74
N ASN A 536 12.42 -18.04 20.79
CA ASN A 536 13.51 -17.43 20.04
C ASN A 536 13.42 -17.70 18.53
N PHE A 537 12.19 -17.68 18.01
CA PHE A 537 11.87 -17.95 16.62
C PHE A 537 11.31 -16.69 15.96
N THR A 538 11.16 -16.75 14.64
CA THR A 538 10.48 -15.70 13.87
C THR A 538 9.18 -16.24 13.29
N MET A 539 8.13 -15.41 13.35
CA MET A 539 6.85 -15.68 12.73
C MET A 539 6.63 -14.68 11.60
N VAL A 540 6.21 -15.16 10.44
CA VAL A 540 5.97 -14.32 9.25
C VAL A 540 4.61 -14.63 8.64
N VAL A 541 4.06 -13.70 7.87
CA VAL A 541 2.78 -13.86 7.15
C VAL A 541 3.05 -13.90 5.66
N ARG A 542 2.63 -14.97 4.99
CA ARG A 542 2.78 -15.17 3.54
C ARG A 542 1.50 -15.76 2.96
N GLY A 543 0.93 -15.13 1.92
CA GLY A 543 -0.30 -15.59 1.28
C GLY A 543 -1.47 -15.80 2.25
N GLY A 544 -1.62 -14.94 3.27
CA GLY A 544 -2.67 -15.07 4.31
C GLY A 544 -2.45 -16.18 5.34
N ILE A 545 -1.27 -16.81 5.36
CA ILE A 545 -0.92 -17.91 6.28
C ILE A 545 0.25 -17.47 7.18
N LEU A 546 0.17 -17.81 8.46
CA LEU A 546 1.24 -17.56 9.44
C LEU A 546 2.23 -18.72 9.44
N TYR A 547 3.53 -18.43 9.38
CA TYR A 547 4.61 -19.42 9.44
C TYR A 547 5.49 -19.18 10.66
N ALA A 548 5.61 -20.18 11.54
CA ALA A 548 6.53 -20.19 12.67
C ALA A 548 7.79 -20.98 12.29
N ILE A 549 8.93 -20.29 12.19
CA ILE A 549 10.15 -20.81 11.58
C ILE A 549 11.23 -20.98 12.65
N GLY A 550 11.77 -22.20 12.79
CA GLY A 550 12.89 -22.51 13.69
C GLY A 550 12.67 -22.11 15.15
N GLY A 551 13.71 -21.67 15.84
CA GLY A 551 13.70 -21.37 17.27
C GLY A 551 14.35 -22.45 18.10
N ASP A 552 14.13 -22.38 19.40
CA ASP A 552 14.60 -23.34 20.38
C ASP A 552 13.43 -23.88 21.21
N ARG A 553 13.55 -25.17 21.56
CA ARG A 553 12.65 -25.83 22.52
C ARG A 553 13.14 -25.63 23.94
N ASP A 554 14.47 -25.61 24.09
CA ASP A 554 15.20 -25.32 25.31
C ASP A 554 16.62 -24.84 25.00
N ILE A 555 17.38 -24.48 26.03
CA ILE A 555 18.76 -23.96 25.96
C ILE A 555 19.78 -24.87 25.21
N SER A 556 19.40 -26.09 24.86
CA SER A 556 20.26 -27.07 24.18
C SER A 556 19.68 -27.64 22.89
N SER A 557 18.50 -27.18 22.45
CA SER A 557 17.75 -27.83 21.37
C SER A 557 17.13 -26.79 20.43
N ASN A 558 17.86 -26.44 19.37
CA ASN A 558 17.30 -25.66 18.25
C ASN A 558 16.42 -26.55 17.37
N LEU A 559 15.43 -25.94 16.71
CA LEU A 559 14.48 -26.58 15.80
C LEU A 559 14.81 -26.20 14.36
N ASP A 560 14.71 -27.17 13.47
CA ASP A 560 14.65 -27.00 12.00
C ASP A 560 13.20 -27.03 11.48
N SER A 561 12.25 -27.46 12.31
CA SER A 561 10.85 -27.56 11.95
C SER A 561 10.25 -26.18 11.64
N VAL A 562 9.34 -26.17 10.66
CA VAL A 562 8.54 -25.00 10.31
C VAL A 562 7.07 -25.41 10.34
N GLU A 563 6.25 -24.59 10.99
CA GLU A 563 4.82 -24.82 11.14
C GLU A 563 4.04 -23.69 10.48
N LYS A 564 2.95 -24.04 9.78
CA LYS A 564 2.02 -23.09 9.19
C LYS A 564 0.66 -23.15 9.87
N TYR A 565 0.06 -21.99 10.13
CA TYR A 565 -1.26 -21.84 10.73
C TYR A 565 -2.28 -21.33 9.72
N SER A 566 -3.36 -22.09 9.56
CA SER A 566 -4.52 -21.68 8.76
C SER A 566 -5.58 -21.05 9.65
N VAL A 567 -5.97 -19.81 9.32
CA VAL A 567 -7.05 -19.08 10.01
C VAL A 567 -8.40 -19.76 9.77
N GLU A 568 -8.64 -20.29 8.57
CA GLU A 568 -9.91 -20.92 8.19
C GLU A 568 -10.21 -22.17 9.03
N THR A 569 -9.18 -22.97 9.31
CA THR A 569 -9.32 -24.23 10.05
C THR A 569 -8.92 -24.13 11.51
N ASN A 570 -8.28 -23.03 11.93
CA ASN A 570 -7.67 -22.86 13.26
C ASN A 570 -6.75 -24.04 13.62
N THR A 571 -5.80 -24.38 12.75
CA THR A 571 -4.88 -25.51 12.97
C THR A 571 -3.46 -25.19 12.53
N TRP A 572 -2.49 -25.68 13.29
CA TRP A 572 -1.07 -25.72 12.93
C TRP A 572 -0.72 -27.04 12.24
N SER A 573 0.06 -26.97 11.17
CA SER A 573 0.58 -28.13 10.43
C SER A 573 2.05 -27.91 10.04
N PHE A 574 2.83 -28.99 9.96
CA PHE A 574 4.21 -28.88 9.51
C PHE A 574 4.29 -28.64 7.99
N THR A 575 5.38 -27.99 7.59
CA THR A 575 5.77 -27.80 6.19
C THR A 575 7.24 -28.24 6.03
N HIS A 576 7.87 -28.00 4.88
CA HIS A 576 9.27 -28.42 4.66
C HIS A 576 10.21 -27.86 5.74
N PRO A 577 11.03 -28.67 6.43
CA PRO A 577 11.96 -28.16 7.44
C PRO A 577 13.09 -27.32 6.81
N LEU A 578 13.78 -26.56 7.65
CA LEU A 578 15.05 -25.91 7.31
C LEU A 578 16.17 -26.95 7.13
N ASP A 579 17.21 -26.62 6.38
CA ASP A 579 18.37 -27.49 6.16
C ASP A 579 19.16 -27.77 7.45
N GLN A 580 19.09 -26.86 8.43
CA GLN A 580 19.72 -27.00 9.73
C GLN A 580 18.88 -26.30 10.82
N PRO A 581 18.95 -26.78 12.08
CA PRO A 581 18.23 -26.12 13.17
C PRO A 581 18.77 -24.72 13.46
N LEU A 582 17.84 -23.77 13.65
CA LEU A 582 18.14 -22.34 13.62
C LEU A 582 17.29 -21.55 14.61
N SER A 583 17.90 -20.85 15.56
CA SER A 583 17.20 -19.98 16.54
C SER A 583 17.76 -18.55 16.52
N GLY A 584 16.99 -17.55 16.94
CA GLY A 584 17.44 -16.16 17.01
C GLY A 584 17.79 -15.54 15.66
N HIS A 585 17.32 -16.12 14.56
CA HIS A 585 17.42 -15.54 13.22
C HIS A 585 16.36 -14.45 13.04
N ALA A 586 16.52 -13.61 12.02
CA ALA A 586 15.48 -12.70 11.57
C ALA A 586 14.88 -13.23 10.26
N ALA A 587 13.59 -12.97 10.04
CA ALA A 587 12.92 -13.32 8.79
C ALA A 587 11.89 -12.24 8.38
N ILE A 588 11.74 -12.05 7.08
CA ILE A 588 10.78 -11.10 6.47
C ILE A 588 10.13 -11.73 5.24
N VAL A 589 9.01 -11.17 4.82
CA VAL A 589 8.35 -11.53 3.56
C VAL A 589 8.41 -10.37 2.60
N PHE A 590 8.95 -10.58 1.40
CA PHE A 590 9.02 -9.60 0.33
C PHE A 590 8.43 -10.21 -0.94
N GLY A 591 7.37 -9.59 -1.49
CA GLY A 591 6.53 -10.22 -2.50
C GLY A 591 5.80 -11.43 -1.91
N GLU A 592 6.17 -12.62 -2.35
CA GLU A 592 5.62 -13.92 -1.88
C GLU A 592 6.74 -14.87 -1.42
N GLU A 593 7.88 -14.33 -1.02
CA GLU A 593 9.07 -15.09 -0.64
C GLU A 593 9.50 -14.78 0.79
N VAL A 594 9.93 -15.81 1.52
CA VAL A 594 10.43 -15.68 2.90
C VAL A 594 11.95 -15.59 2.87
N PHE A 595 12.49 -14.46 3.30
CA PHE A 595 13.93 -14.26 3.44
C PHE A 595 14.34 -14.44 4.90
N ILE A 596 15.42 -15.17 5.14
CA ILE A 596 15.96 -15.45 6.47
C ILE A 596 17.42 -15.03 6.52
N SER A 597 17.83 -14.36 7.60
CA SER A 597 19.22 -13.94 7.83
C SER A 597 19.72 -14.34 9.20
N GLY A 598 20.98 -14.78 9.25
CA GLY A 598 21.75 -15.03 10.46
C GLY A 598 21.12 -16.05 11.40
N GLY A 599 21.27 -15.82 12.70
CA GLY A 599 20.81 -16.70 13.77
C GLY A 599 21.90 -17.64 14.31
N PHE A 600 21.50 -18.48 15.25
CA PHE A 600 22.32 -19.48 15.91
C PHE A 600 22.06 -20.87 15.33
N ASN A 601 23.13 -21.56 14.93
CA ASN A 601 23.06 -22.99 14.61
C ASN A 601 22.99 -23.86 15.88
N LEU A 602 22.94 -25.19 15.71
CA LEU A 602 22.95 -26.16 16.83
C LEU A 602 24.15 -26.05 17.79
N LYS A 603 25.25 -25.44 17.36
CA LYS A 603 26.45 -25.21 18.19
C LYS A 603 26.44 -23.80 18.81
N TYR A 604 25.33 -23.07 18.70
CA TYR A 604 25.18 -21.68 19.11
C TYR A 604 26.18 -20.72 18.45
N GLN A 605 26.65 -21.04 17.25
CA GLN A 605 27.48 -20.12 16.47
C GLN A 605 26.58 -19.19 15.66
N CYS A 606 26.90 -17.89 15.68
CA CYS A 606 26.24 -16.90 14.83
C CYS A 606 26.55 -17.20 13.36
N LEU A 607 25.56 -16.99 12.50
CA LEU A 607 25.67 -17.24 11.07
C LEU A 607 25.72 -15.94 10.27
N VAL A 608 26.41 -15.99 9.13
CA VAL A 608 26.40 -14.95 8.08
C VAL A 608 25.33 -15.20 7.02
N SER A 609 24.78 -16.42 7.01
CA SER A 609 23.96 -16.92 5.90
C SER A 609 22.68 -16.12 5.73
N THR A 610 22.39 -15.79 4.48
CA THR A 610 21.09 -15.28 4.02
C THR A 610 20.50 -16.28 3.04
N PHE A 611 19.21 -16.58 3.15
CA PHE A 611 18.58 -17.55 2.28
C PHE A 611 17.07 -17.33 2.12
N LEU A 612 16.56 -17.77 0.98
CA LEU A 612 15.14 -17.92 0.70
C LEU A 612 14.64 -19.23 1.30
N TYR A 613 13.48 -19.17 1.93
CA TYR A 613 12.76 -20.34 2.40
C TYR A 613 11.46 -20.51 1.62
N HIS A 614 11.36 -21.62 0.89
CA HIS A 614 10.18 -22.06 0.16
C HIS A 614 9.49 -23.16 0.97
N PRO A 615 8.28 -22.92 1.51
CA PRO A 615 7.58 -23.90 2.35
C PRO A 615 7.38 -25.28 1.72
N GLU A 616 7.36 -25.35 0.38
CA GLU A 616 7.13 -26.58 -0.40
C GLU A 616 8.42 -27.29 -0.83
N GLN A 617 9.56 -26.58 -0.88
CA GLN A 617 10.79 -27.07 -1.53
C GLN A 617 12.04 -26.99 -0.63
N GLY A 618 11.99 -26.26 0.48
CA GLY A 618 13.14 -26.02 1.35
C GLY A 618 13.85 -24.72 1.02
N THR A 619 15.18 -24.71 1.10
CA THR A 619 15.98 -23.48 1.16
C THR A 619 16.81 -23.22 -0.12
N THR A 620 16.91 -21.95 -0.52
CA THR A 620 17.84 -21.47 -1.56
C THR A 620 18.77 -20.41 -0.96
N TYR A 621 20.08 -20.68 -0.93
CA TYR A 621 21.07 -19.75 -0.35
C TYR A 621 21.36 -18.54 -1.25
N LEU A 622 21.55 -17.39 -0.61
CA LEU A 622 21.82 -16.08 -1.22
C LEU A 622 23.19 -15.55 -0.75
N ALA A 623 23.55 -14.33 -1.14
CA ALA A 623 24.77 -13.69 -0.65
C ALA A 623 24.80 -13.56 0.87
N ASP A 624 25.92 -13.96 1.45
CA ASP A 624 26.19 -13.87 2.89
C ASP A 624 26.36 -12.41 3.35
N MET A 625 25.93 -12.13 4.57
CA MET A 625 26.26 -10.88 5.27
C MET A 625 27.78 -10.78 5.48
N ALA A 626 28.31 -9.57 5.61
CA ALA A 626 29.73 -9.37 5.91
C ALA A 626 30.08 -9.79 7.35
N HIS A 627 29.11 -9.71 8.27
CA HIS A 627 29.30 -10.07 9.67
C HIS A 627 28.22 -11.06 10.14
N ASP A 628 28.65 -12.00 10.97
CA ASP A 628 27.76 -12.94 11.63
C ASP A 628 26.88 -12.20 12.66
N ARG A 629 25.62 -12.59 12.72
CA ARG A 629 24.67 -12.00 13.67
C ARG A 629 23.58 -12.98 14.08
N ALA A 630 23.15 -12.87 15.32
CA ALA A 630 21.96 -13.50 15.87
C ALA A 630 21.27 -12.53 16.84
N GLN A 631 19.97 -12.73 17.07
CA GLN A 631 19.10 -11.83 17.84
C GLN A 631 19.12 -10.38 17.32
N HIS A 632 19.40 -10.23 16.03
CA HIS A 632 19.33 -8.96 15.32
C HIS A 632 17.93 -8.70 14.80
N CYS A 633 17.72 -7.47 14.35
CA CYS A 633 16.52 -7.03 13.67
C CYS A 633 16.71 -7.10 12.15
N MET A 634 15.64 -7.39 11.41
CA MET A 634 15.60 -7.28 9.95
C MET A 634 14.27 -6.68 9.52
N GLU A 635 14.31 -5.61 8.73
CA GLU A 635 13.12 -4.89 8.28
C GLU A 635 13.23 -4.47 6.82
N ILE A 636 12.08 -4.28 6.16
CA ILE A 636 12.01 -3.82 4.77
C ILE A 636 11.81 -2.30 4.75
N LEU A 637 12.76 -1.58 4.16
CA LEU A 637 12.70 -0.14 3.96
C LEU A 637 13.16 0.22 2.55
N ALA A 638 12.37 1.01 1.82
CA ALA A 638 12.66 1.42 0.44
C ALA A 638 13.08 0.24 -0.48
N LYS A 639 12.33 -0.88 -0.41
CA LYS A 639 12.57 -2.14 -1.16
C LYS A 639 13.91 -2.84 -0.88
N ARG A 640 14.60 -2.48 0.21
CA ARG A 640 15.83 -3.13 0.70
C ARG A 640 15.64 -3.68 2.10
N PHE A 641 16.44 -4.69 2.47
CA PHE A 641 16.33 -5.34 3.78
C PHE A 641 17.44 -4.84 4.70
N TYR A 642 17.07 -4.13 5.75
CA TYR A 642 18.01 -3.54 6.70
C TYR A 642 18.18 -4.46 7.89
N VAL A 643 19.42 -4.86 8.17
CA VAL A 643 19.79 -5.61 9.38
C VAL A 643 20.61 -4.76 10.34
N ALA A 644 20.27 -4.83 11.62
CA ALA A 644 20.92 -4.05 12.66
C ALA A 644 20.84 -4.75 14.03
N GLY A 645 21.86 -4.52 14.86
CA GLY A 645 21.95 -5.06 16.21
C GLY A 645 22.28 -6.55 16.26
N GLY A 646 21.97 -7.16 17.40
CA GLY A 646 22.27 -8.55 17.72
C GLY A 646 23.69 -8.78 18.25
N VAL A 647 24.10 -10.04 18.28
CA VAL A 647 25.40 -10.50 18.74
C VAL A 647 26.19 -11.20 17.64
N SER A 648 27.52 -11.06 17.68
CA SER A 648 28.47 -11.78 16.82
C SER A 648 29.38 -12.67 17.66
N ASN A 649 29.97 -13.71 17.07
CA ASN A 649 30.87 -14.65 17.73
C ASN A 649 32.32 -14.57 17.17
N LEU A 650 32.77 -13.37 16.81
CA LEU A 650 34.09 -13.12 16.20
C LEU A 650 35.30 -13.50 17.08
N ARG A 651 35.13 -13.81 18.38
CA ARG A 651 36.24 -13.92 19.37
C ARG A 651 36.08 -14.97 20.48
N GLU A 652 35.51 -16.15 20.18
CA GLU A 652 35.19 -17.23 21.17
C GLU A 652 34.11 -16.87 22.21
N PHE A 653 33.75 -15.60 22.33
CA PHE A 653 32.68 -15.09 23.18
C PHE A 653 31.78 -14.17 22.35
N TYR A 654 30.52 -14.03 22.77
CA TYR A 654 29.59 -13.10 22.12
C TYR A 654 29.96 -11.65 22.41
N THR A 655 29.90 -10.82 21.36
CA THR A 655 30.08 -9.37 21.43
C THR A 655 28.91 -8.65 20.76
N ASP A 656 28.69 -7.41 21.16
CA ASP A 656 27.67 -6.55 20.55
C ASP A 656 27.95 -6.29 19.06
N GLN A 657 26.93 -6.43 18.21
CA GLN A 657 27.02 -6.14 16.77
C GLN A 657 26.49 -4.74 16.46
N LEU A 658 27.41 -3.78 16.30
CA LEU A 658 27.07 -2.39 15.95
C LEU A 658 27.00 -2.14 14.44
N SER A 659 27.63 -3.00 13.62
CA SER A 659 27.61 -2.83 12.17
C SER A 659 26.21 -3.12 11.63
N CYS A 660 25.77 -2.27 10.72
CA CYS A 660 24.46 -2.36 10.09
C CYS A 660 24.63 -2.50 8.58
N GLU A 661 23.82 -3.35 7.98
CA GLU A 661 23.94 -3.73 6.59
C GLU A 661 22.55 -3.69 5.93
N SER A 662 22.52 -3.37 4.64
CA SER A 662 21.30 -3.39 3.83
C SER A 662 21.50 -4.36 2.67
N TYR A 663 20.51 -5.22 2.43
CA TYR A 663 20.50 -6.17 1.34
C TYR A 663 19.60 -5.68 0.22
N ASP A 664 20.10 -5.82 -1.01
CA ASP A 664 19.35 -5.56 -2.23
C ASP A 664 18.97 -6.91 -2.86
N PRO A 665 17.67 -7.28 -2.82
CA PRO A 665 17.23 -8.58 -3.33
C PRO A 665 17.29 -8.70 -4.85
N ILE A 666 17.43 -7.59 -5.59
CA ILE A 666 17.52 -7.62 -7.06
C ILE A 666 18.95 -7.95 -7.48
N SER A 667 19.94 -7.32 -6.82
CA SER A 667 21.36 -7.54 -7.14
C SER A 667 22.02 -8.66 -6.34
N ASP A 668 21.34 -9.19 -5.32
CA ASP A 668 21.88 -10.16 -4.36
C ASP A 668 23.18 -9.66 -3.70
N THR A 669 23.15 -8.44 -3.16
CA THR A 669 24.32 -7.82 -2.52
C THR A 669 24.01 -7.15 -1.19
N TRP A 670 24.95 -7.26 -0.25
CA TRP A 670 24.95 -6.54 1.03
C TRP A 670 25.80 -5.27 0.95
N THR A 671 25.29 -4.17 1.50
CA THR A 671 25.98 -2.88 1.61
C THR A 671 25.92 -2.37 3.04
N ALA A 672 27.06 -2.02 3.61
CA ALA A 672 27.14 -1.42 4.94
C ALA A 672 26.53 0.00 4.96
N PHE A 673 25.83 0.35 6.03
CA PHE A 673 25.36 1.72 6.29
C PHE A 673 25.76 2.17 7.70
N ARG A 674 25.23 3.32 8.14
CA ARG A 674 25.62 3.95 9.41
C ARG A 674 25.50 2.96 10.58
N PRO A 675 26.58 2.70 11.34
CA PRO A 675 26.54 1.79 12.48
C PRO A 675 25.67 2.36 13.60
N LEU A 676 25.16 1.47 14.46
CA LEU A 676 24.36 1.85 15.60
C LEU A 676 25.15 2.68 16.62
N PRO A 677 24.54 3.70 17.22
CA PRO A 677 25.16 4.49 18.28
C PRO A 677 25.24 3.72 19.61
N LEU A 678 24.37 2.73 19.82
CA LEU A 678 24.30 1.88 21.01
C LEU A 678 23.96 0.44 20.59
N CYS A 679 24.37 -0.54 21.38
CA CYS A 679 24.02 -1.93 21.19
C CYS A 679 22.52 -2.22 21.45
N HIS A 680 22.00 -3.16 20.67
CA HIS A 680 20.58 -3.57 20.65
C HIS A 680 20.49 -5.09 20.46
N VAL A 681 20.78 -5.86 21.52
CA VAL A 681 20.60 -7.33 21.48
C VAL A 681 19.19 -7.69 21.93
N GLY A 682 18.50 -8.55 21.15
CA GLY A 682 17.12 -8.94 21.45
C GLY A 682 16.14 -7.77 21.44
N ALA A 683 16.48 -6.71 20.70
CA ALA A 683 15.62 -5.57 20.46
C ALA A 683 14.46 -5.95 19.52
N ALA A 684 13.41 -5.13 19.51
CA ALA A 684 12.39 -5.17 18.49
C ALA A 684 12.67 -4.12 17.40
N SER A 685 12.11 -4.36 16.21
CA SER A 685 12.16 -3.44 15.09
C SER A 685 10.81 -3.28 14.43
N ALA A 686 10.64 -2.17 13.72
CA ALA A 686 9.55 -1.93 12.78
C ALA A 686 9.89 -0.70 11.92
N VAL A 687 9.27 -0.61 10.75
CA VAL A 687 9.35 0.57 9.88
C VAL A 687 8.06 1.35 10.00
N LEU A 688 8.14 2.62 10.41
CA LEU A 688 7.00 3.53 10.53
C LEU A 688 7.31 4.80 9.72
N GLU A 689 6.39 5.22 8.85
CA GLU A 689 6.49 6.47 8.08
C GLU A 689 7.85 6.61 7.34
N GLY A 690 8.28 5.52 6.68
CA GLY A 690 9.53 5.50 5.91
C GLY A 690 10.81 5.54 6.74
N LYS A 691 10.74 5.29 8.05
CA LYS A 691 11.90 5.29 8.95
C LYS A 691 11.98 3.99 9.74
N LEU A 692 13.20 3.49 9.92
CA LEU A 692 13.46 2.25 10.67
C LEU A 692 13.60 2.56 12.16
N TYR A 693 12.83 1.89 13.01
CA TYR A 693 12.90 2.02 14.46
C TYR A 693 13.51 0.75 15.07
N LEU A 694 14.47 0.92 15.97
CA LEU A 694 14.93 -0.10 16.91
C LEU A 694 14.52 0.26 18.33
N LEU A 695 13.93 -0.70 19.00
CA LEU A 695 13.23 -0.56 20.27
C LEU A 695 13.90 -1.50 21.27
N GLY A 696 14.45 -0.95 22.35
CA GLY A 696 14.83 -1.77 23.50
C GLY A 696 16.14 -2.54 23.31
N GLY A 697 16.26 -3.69 23.94
CA GLY A 697 17.40 -4.59 23.90
C GLY A 697 18.32 -4.41 25.11
N TYR A 698 19.49 -5.03 25.03
CA TYR A 698 20.53 -4.94 26.05
C TYR A 698 21.93 -4.96 25.40
N SER A 699 22.95 -4.62 26.19
CA SER A 699 24.36 -4.81 25.82
C SER A 699 24.85 -6.20 26.22
N GLN A 700 25.45 -6.92 25.29
CA GLN A 700 26.08 -8.21 25.56
C GLN A 700 27.34 -8.09 26.44
N GLU A 701 28.00 -6.93 26.44
CA GLU A 701 29.25 -6.73 27.20
C GLU A 701 29.00 -6.61 28.71
N ASP A 702 27.97 -5.86 29.13
CA ASP A 702 27.69 -5.56 30.54
C ASP A 702 26.27 -5.94 31.01
N TYR A 703 25.45 -6.49 30.12
CA TYR A 703 24.04 -6.86 30.36
C TYR A 703 23.13 -5.70 30.78
N SER A 704 23.56 -4.45 30.54
CA SER A 704 22.74 -3.27 30.79
C SER A 704 21.59 -3.18 29.79
N GLU A 705 20.42 -2.77 30.27
CA GLU A 705 19.23 -2.62 29.44
C GLU A 705 19.25 -1.33 28.62
N ALA A 706 19.14 -1.46 27.31
CA ALA A 706 19.02 -0.35 26.38
C ALA A 706 17.55 0.09 26.28
N ARG A 707 17.11 1.03 27.12
CA ARG A 707 15.73 1.56 27.08
C ARG A 707 15.46 2.56 25.96
N LEU A 708 16.47 2.88 25.15
CA LEU A 708 16.37 3.92 24.12
C LEU A 708 15.65 3.40 22.88
N VAL A 709 14.98 4.32 22.19
CA VAL A 709 14.46 4.09 20.86
C VAL A 709 15.35 4.83 19.86
N HIS A 710 15.95 4.08 18.94
CA HIS A 710 16.74 4.66 17.86
C HIS A 710 15.98 4.57 16.54
N ARG A 711 15.86 5.70 15.86
CA ARG A 711 15.26 5.81 14.54
C ARG A 711 16.34 6.10 13.51
N TYR A 712 16.37 5.35 12.42
CA TYR A 712 17.19 5.61 11.26
C TYR A 712 16.36 6.27 10.17
N ASP A 713 16.83 7.43 9.71
CA ASP A 713 16.26 8.17 8.60
C ASP A 713 17.15 7.96 7.35
N PRO A 714 16.63 7.30 6.29
CA PRO A 714 17.40 7.02 5.09
C PRO A 714 17.75 8.29 4.29
N GLY A 715 16.94 9.35 4.37
CA GLY A 715 17.18 10.62 3.67
C GLY A 715 18.35 11.38 4.26
N THR A 716 18.49 11.37 5.60
CA THR A 716 19.65 12.00 6.27
C THR A 716 20.82 11.05 6.53
N GLN A 717 20.60 9.74 6.37
CA GLN A 717 21.52 8.64 6.68
C GLN A 717 22.03 8.67 8.12
N ARG A 718 21.17 9.01 9.08
CA ARG A 718 21.54 9.17 10.49
C ARG A 718 20.61 8.40 11.41
N TRP A 719 21.20 7.94 12.51
CA TRP A 719 20.47 7.48 13.68
C TRP A 719 20.19 8.65 14.61
N GLU A 720 18.97 8.70 15.14
CA GLU A 720 18.50 9.68 16.10
C GLU A 720 17.79 8.97 17.26
N ASN A 721 17.98 9.47 18.47
CA ASN A 721 17.28 8.98 19.65
C ASN A 721 15.92 9.68 19.72
N VAL A 722 14.84 8.89 19.69
CA VAL A 722 13.45 9.39 19.68
C VAL A 722 12.74 9.20 21.01
N GLY A 723 13.48 8.87 22.08
CA GLY A 723 12.94 8.81 23.43
C GLY A 723 13.27 7.48 24.11
N LYS A 724 12.52 7.20 25.18
CA LYS A 724 12.66 5.97 25.96
C LYS A 724 11.39 5.13 25.84
N MET A 725 11.57 3.82 25.80
CA MET A 725 10.46 2.90 25.91
C MET A 725 9.85 2.94 27.31
N ALA A 726 8.53 2.76 27.38
CA ALA A 726 7.85 2.41 28.61
C ALA A 726 7.72 0.88 28.71
N GLY A 727 7.89 0.35 29.92
CA GLY A 727 7.74 -1.08 30.18
C GLY A 727 8.96 -1.94 29.77
N PRO A 728 8.73 -3.20 29.35
CA PRO A 728 9.78 -4.16 29.05
C PRO A 728 10.63 -3.76 27.85
N VAL A 729 11.90 -4.14 27.88
CA VAL A 729 12.86 -3.69 26.87
C VAL A 729 13.63 -4.84 26.22
N THR A 730 13.78 -5.99 26.86
CA THR A 730 14.54 -7.11 26.29
C THR A 730 13.64 -8.19 25.73
N ASP A 731 14.08 -8.85 24.65
CA ASP A 731 13.38 -9.98 24.03
C ASP A 731 11.91 -9.67 23.68
N ILE A 732 11.64 -8.40 23.37
CA ILE A 732 10.36 -7.85 22.93
C ILE A 732 10.16 -8.09 21.43
N ARG A 733 8.90 -8.01 20.98
CA ARG A 733 8.55 -7.96 19.55
C ARG A 733 7.75 -6.70 19.25
N ALA A 734 7.90 -6.16 18.04
CA ALA A 734 7.16 -4.98 17.60
C ALA A 734 6.51 -5.20 16.24
N CYS A 735 5.38 -4.55 16.03
CA CYS A 735 4.65 -4.55 14.77
C CYS A 735 3.92 -3.22 14.58
N LEU A 736 3.42 -2.99 13.36
CA LEU A 736 2.47 -1.93 13.11
C LEU A 736 1.04 -2.44 13.25
N LEU A 737 0.20 -1.65 13.92
CA LEU A 737 -1.25 -1.85 13.94
C LEU A 737 -1.96 -0.54 13.64
N HIS A 738 -3.05 -0.65 12.88
CA HIS A 738 -4.02 0.42 12.75
C HIS A 738 -4.99 0.37 13.93
N LEU A 739 -5.01 1.41 14.76
CA LEU A 739 -5.89 1.48 15.93
C LEU A 739 -7.04 2.45 15.69
N PRO A 740 -8.27 2.13 16.14
CA PRO A 740 -9.37 3.09 16.15
C PRO A 740 -9.06 4.33 17.01
N ASP A 741 -9.58 5.50 16.61
CA ASP A 741 -9.34 6.77 17.31
C ASP A 741 -9.73 6.74 18.79
N HIS A 742 -10.82 6.04 19.13
CA HIS A 742 -11.29 5.91 20.51
C HIS A 742 -10.32 5.14 21.43
N MET A 743 -9.40 4.35 20.87
CA MET A 743 -8.33 3.68 21.63
C MET A 743 -7.13 4.60 21.86
N ARG A 744 -6.95 5.62 21.00
CA ARG A 744 -5.85 6.60 21.08
C ARG A 744 -6.21 7.76 22.00
N GLN A 745 -7.46 8.22 21.94
CA GLN A 745 -8.00 9.34 22.71
C GLN A 745 -8.59 8.84 24.03
N LYS A 746 -7.74 8.53 25.01
CA LYS A 746 -8.15 8.54 26.42
C LYS A 746 -7.45 9.71 27.12
N ASP A 747 -8.26 10.50 27.80
CA ASP A 747 -7.97 11.81 28.41
C ASP A 747 -6.63 11.92 29.14
#